data_AF-A0A8X6YIK6-F1
#
_entry.id   AF-A0A8X6YIK6-F1
#
_cell.length_a   1.000
_cell.length_b   1.000
_cell.length_c   1.000
_cell.angle_alpha   90.00
_cell.angle_beta   90.00
_cell.angle_gamma   90.00
#
_symmetry.space_group_name_H-M   'P 1'
#
loop_
_entity.id
_entity.type
_entity.pdbx_description
1 polymer ?
#
loop_
_entity_poly.entity_id
_entity_poly.type
_entity_poly.pdbx_seq_one_letter_code
_entity_poly.pdbx_strand_id
1 'polypeptide(L)'
;MPSRFCARRCGCPNLLTLFIIGICTLYISTSYFSISNDKVTPSIEIFNDTGFTETPILVNTETASVMIRQQVNHVYERPKLPNETVSSLHSVGIGEIVPNCGMEKLCGKDEFSVHLYTGKDHTDEPRLCVDGKYVLSKDVNEGGRGMNVAVIDNLTRTIIRVNHFDTYEKESTLLETLLLTLRPGDIVVLITFDEPSRKLSRIARLLLFDLGSALIQNLNYRSSWYLITQKGLSGFSPFEDLHMVDSSGWPLYHDVRFCVPFEIKGKIIHPDPLPSSNPQRVQFCEKHEDLPLFCDPDVVNDPLLPSPVWKQPASINKIYNVPVIIMSGGNAEYLPLTLETLVRQPGIKPNIVVVYHLENNVMIQNLSQLFGFMSEELSQPSTNCERILEAFELQALLFPDAKEFLFIGENAILAPDFLFFMGQLLSVLNSDPTVISVSALNENGFKGLSGDPAAAYRVQSFSGAAFLARRDFFQKSWCQNDSQVDPLYISSEIVGMSLIPDVSRVTLAAPLSHSVSNLDVSHLFLSHDRTITYEQNILLKHPERLSQEEYDWDVETLLLSSTALTFDNDSLKYCLHNKEHFQSKILEDLPLLVNNSSNILSKVLVIFFHQENEKDISTLQHLCNCIGLFHHPNYPVRGLYKGVLR
;
A
#
# COMPACT_ATOMS: atom_id res chain seq x y z
N MET A 1 33.95 52.65 -30.58
CA MET A 1 35.07 52.75 -29.61
C MET A 1 35.38 51.35 -29.09
N PRO A 2 36.56 50.78 -29.42
CA PRO A 2 37.02 49.49 -28.93
C PRO A 2 38.26 49.62 -28.01
N SER A 3 38.46 48.69 -27.09
CA SER A 3 39.77 48.39 -26.47
C SER A 3 39.70 47.14 -25.59
N ARG A 4 40.69 46.24 -25.44
CA ARG A 4 41.95 45.88 -26.14
C ARG A 4 42.53 44.65 -25.40
N PHE A 5 43.05 43.66 -26.14
CA PHE A 5 44.34 42.94 -25.99
C PHE A 5 44.77 42.15 -24.72
N CYS A 6 45.16 40.87 -24.99
CA CYS A 6 46.41 40.13 -24.66
C CYS A 6 46.84 39.91 -23.18
N ALA A 7 47.60 38.87 -22.77
CA ALA A 7 48.36 37.80 -23.42
C ALA A 7 48.88 36.74 -22.39
N ARG A 8 49.13 35.52 -22.91
CA ARG A 8 50.26 34.57 -22.71
C ARG A 8 50.66 33.97 -21.34
N ARG A 9 50.72 32.62 -21.41
CA ARG A 9 51.61 31.63 -20.76
C ARG A 9 53.08 32.07 -20.56
N CYS A 10 53.71 31.60 -19.47
CA CYS A 10 54.78 30.57 -19.46
C CYS A 10 55.56 30.57 -18.13
N GLY A 11 55.97 29.37 -17.67
CA GLY A 11 57.17 29.23 -16.83
C GLY A 11 57.14 28.14 -15.75
N CYS A 12 57.42 26.88 -16.13
CA CYS A 12 58.03 25.90 -15.23
C CYS A 12 59.48 26.30 -14.88
N PRO A 13 60.09 25.64 -13.87
CA PRO A 13 61.11 24.65 -14.26
C PRO A 13 61.12 23.35 -13.43
N ASN A 14 61.72 22.33 -14.08
CA ASN A 14 61.98 20.94 -13.69
C ASN A 14 63.11 20.77 -12.64
N LEU A 15 63.15 19.61 -11.96
CA LEU A 15 64.22 18.56 -11.97
C LEU A 15 63.95 17.52 -10.84
N LEU A 16 63.69 16.23 -11.14
CA LEU A 16 64.62 15.08 -11.26
C LEU A 16 65.02 14.35 -9.95
N THR A 17 64.62 13.07 -9.82
CA THR A 17 65.41 11.86 -9.42
C THR A 17 64.45 10.66 -9.31
N LEU A 18 64.44 9.60 -10.15
CA LEU A 18 65.35 8.48 -10.50
C LEU A 18 65.26 7.22 -9.60
N PHE A 19 65.03 6.06 -10.28
CA PHE A 19 65.46 4.65 -10.02
C PHE A 19 64.65 3.78 -9.00
N ILE A 20 64.31 2.46 -9.13
CA ILE A 20 64.66 1.20 -9.90
C ILE A 20 63.47 0.20 -9.77
N ILE A 21 62.88 -0.38 -10.84
CA ILE A 21 62.98 -1.74 -11.47
C ILE A 21 62.79 -3.01 -10.58
N GLY A 22 61.89 -3.90 -11.02
CA GLY A 22 61.88 -5.36 -10.76
C GLY A 22 60.50 -6.04 -11.05
N ILE A 23 60.13 -6.28 -12.31
CA ILE A 23 60.13 -7.57 -13.05
C ILE A 23 59.69 -8.80 -12.21
N CYS A 24 58.53 -9.38 -12.55
CA CYS A 24 58.38 -10.82 -12.82
C CYS A 24 57.06 -11.14 -13.56
N THR A 25 57.24 -11.63 -14.79
CA THR A 25 56.25 -12.22 -15.70
C THR A 25 55.91 -13.65 -15.32
N LEU A 26 54.66 -14.11 -15.58
CA LEU A 26 54.39 -15.45 -16.13
C LEU A 26 52.96 -15.56 -16.69
N TYR A 27 52.90 -15.51 -18.02
CA TYR A 27 51.90 -16.18 -18.86
C TYR A 27 52.20 -17.68 -18.86
N ILE A 28 51.18 -18.56 -18.88
CA ILE A 28 51.11 -19.76 -19.72
C ILE A 28 49.64 -20.20 -19.81
N SER A 29 49.18 -20.29 -21.05
CA SER A 29 47.99 -21.00 -21.52
C SER A 29 48.36 -22.44 -21.88
N THR A 30 47.44 -23.41 -21.72
CA THR A 30 47.09 -24.46 -22.72
C THR A 30 46.06 -25.46 -22.17
N SER A 31 44.82 -25.27 -22.63
CA SER A 31 43.91 -26.19 -23.33
C SER A 31 43.89 -27.73 -23.14
N TYR A 32 42.63 -28.22 -23.12
CA TYR A 32 42.06 -29.51 -23.56
C TYR A 32 42.23 -30.78 -22.69
N PHE A 33 41.12 -31.26 -22.12
CA PHE A 33 40.52 -32.54 -22.50
C PHE A 33 39.01 -32.58 -22.18
N SER A 34 38.25 -33.10 -23.13
CA SER A 34 36.81 -33.36 -23.10
C SER A 34 36.53 -34.72 -22.45
N ILE A 35 35.44 -34.88 -21.69
CA ILE A 35 34.60 -36.09 -21.60
C ILE A 35 33.22 -35.68 -21.07
N SER A 36 32.20 -36.19 -21.75
CA SER A 36 30.76 -35.99 -21.57
C SER A 36 30.11 -36.93 -20.56
N ASN A 37 28.93 -36.51 -20.09
CA ASN A 37 27.81 -37.28 -19.53
C ASN A 37 28.01 -37.94 -18.16
N ASP A 38 27.23 -37.53 -17.14
CA ASP A 38 25.92 -38.15 -16.92
C ASP A 38 25.08 -37.43 -15.85
N LYS A 39 23.75 -37.52 -16.04
CA LYS A 39 22.68 -37.06 -15.17
C LYS A 39 22.67 -37.87 -13.86
N VAL A 40 22.46 -37.20 -12.73
CA VAL A 40 22.07 -37.87 -11.48
C VAL A 40 20.90 -37.11 -10.83
N THR A 41 19.71 -37.65 -11.02
CA THR A 41 18.55 -37.52 -10.12
C THR A 41 18.69 -38.54 -8.98
N PRO A 42 18.33 -38.23 -7.73
CA PRO A 42 18.14 -39.25 -6.72
C PRO A 42 16.65 -39.65 -6.63
N SER A 43 16.41 -40.92 -6.94
CA SER A 43 15.25 -41.71 -6.52
C SER A 43 15.45 -42.19 -5.09
N ILE A 44 14.41 -42.13 -4.25
CA ILE A 44 14.32 -42.89 -2.99
C ILE A 44 13.07 -43.77 -3.04
N GLU A 45 13.31 -45.07 -2.84
CA GLU A 45 12.36 -46.19 -2.74
C GLU A 45 11.48 -46.05 -1.50
N ILE A 46 10.15 -46.17 -1.63
CA ILE A 46 9.35 -47.37 -1.31
C ILE A 46 9.70 -48.02 0.04
N PHE A 47 8.87 -47.75 1.06
CA PHE A 47 8.58 -48.66 2.15
C PHE A 47 7.05 -48.77 2.30
N ASN A 48 6.54 -50.00 2.17
CA ASN A 48 5.15 -50.35 2.34
C ASN A 48 4.83 -50.71 3.80
N ASP A 49 3.58 -50.41 4.15
CA ASP A 49 2.68 -51.09 5.08
C ASP A 49 2.98 -51.05 6.59
N THR A 50 2.14 -50.28 7.29
CA THR A 50 1.19 -50.86 8.27
C THR A 50 -0.14 -50.10 8.19
N GLY A 51 -1.22 -50.87 8.20
CA GLY A 51 -2.54 -50.45 7.72
C GLY A 51 -3.43 -49.75 8.74
N PHE A 52 -4.36 -48.97 8.21
CA PHE A 52 -5.65 -48.70 8.81
C PHE A 52 -6.71 -48.77 7.71
N THR A 53 -7.71 -49.60 7.96
CA THR A 53 -8.80 -49.98 7.07
C THR A 53 -9.88 -48.92 7.06
N GLU A 54 -10.16 -48.32 5.91
CA GLU A 54 -11.35 -47.50 5.69
C GLU A 54 -12.52 -48.38 5.23
N THR A 55 -13.58 -48.39 6.02
CA THR A 55 -14.88 -48.97 5.65
C THR A 55 -15.68 -47.98 4.80
N PRO A 56 -16.29 -48.41 3.68
CA PRO A 56 -17.11 -47.54 2.85
C PRO A 56 -18.50 -47.35 3.46
N ILE A 57 -18.91 -46.09 3.62
CA ILE A 57 -20.26 -45.71 4.04
C ILE A 57 -21.21 -45.85 2.86
N LEU A 58 -22.09 -46.86 2.95
CA LEU A 58 -23.22 -47.14 2.08
C LEU A 58 -24.34 -46.13 2.37
N VAL A 59 -24.81 -45.37 1.37
CA VAL A 59 -26.08 -44.63 1.46
C VAL A 59 -27.12 -45.35 0.60
N ASN A 60 -28.07 -45.96 1.30
CA ASN A 60 -29.18 -46.74 0.76
C ASN A 60 -30.11 -45.89 -0.12
N THR A 61 -30.42 -46.41 -1.31
CA THR A 61 -31.52 -45.97 -2.17
C THR A 61 -32.65 -47.00 -2.13
N GLU A 62 -33.74 -46.70 -1.41
CA GLU A 62 -35.05 -47.36 -1.54
C GLU A 62 -36.13 -46.26 -1.47
N THR A 63 -36.70 -45.88 -2.61
CA THR A 63 -38.06 -46.26 -3.06
C THR A 63 -39.20 -45.83 -2.13
N ALA A 64 -39.78 -44.66 -2.43
CA ALA A 64 -41.16 -44.34 -2.09
C ALA A 64 -41.91 -43.90 -3.35
N SER A 65 -42.66 -44.85 -3.89
CA SER A 65 -43.60 -44.73 -5.00
C SER A 65 -44.73 -43.75 -4.64
N VAL A 66 -44.97 -42.73 -5.47
CA VAL A 66 -46.25 -42.00 -5.44
C VAL A 66 -46.84 -41.93 -6.84
N MET A 67 -48.12 -42.28 -6.87
CA MET A 67 -48.91 -42.70 -8.00
C MET A 67 -49.10 -41.65 -9.09
N ILE A 68 -48.99 -42.12 -10.33
CA ILE A 68 -49.60 -41.52 -11.51
C ILE A 68 -51.12 -41.50 -11.29
N ARG A 69 -51.70 -40.31 -11.19
CA ARG A 69 -53.14 -40.10 -11.35
C ARG A 69 -53.36 -39.11 -12.50
N GLN A 70 -53.98 -39.63 -13.56
CA GLN A 70 -54.58 -38.88 -14.65
C GLN A 70 -55.55 -37.82 -14.13
N GLN A 71 -55.55 -36.63 -14.74
CA GLN A 71 -56.64 -35.63 -14.87
C GLN A 71 -55.98 -34.28 -15.25
N VAL A 72 -56.38 -33.46 -16.21
CA VAL A 72 -57.43 -33.38 -17.23
C VAL A 72 -56.87 -32.42 -18.30
N ASN A 73 -57.12 -32.70 -19.59
CA ASN A 73 -56.93 -31.71 -20.67
C ASN A 73 -57.87 -30.51 -20.43
N HIS A 74 -57.37 -29.44 -19.82
CA HIS A 74 -57.97 -28.12 -19.98
C HIS A 74 -57.31 -27.42 -21.16
N VAL A 75 -58.03 -27.43 -22.28
CA VAL A 75 -57.83 -26.51 -23.39
C VAL A 75 -57.92 -25.09 -22.81
N TYR A 76 -56.79 -24.41 -22.69
CA TYR A 76 -56.80 -22.95 -22.53
C TYR A 76 -57.13 -22.37 -23.89
N GLU A 77 -58.38 -21.91 -24.06
CA GLU A 77 -58.75 -21.07 -25.19
C GLU A 77 -57.88 -19.81 -25.21
N ARG A 78 -57.30 -19.52 -26.38
CA ARG A 78 -56.60 -18.26 -26.65
C ARG A 78 -57.53 -17.09 -26.30
N PRO A 79 -57.07 -16.09 -25.53
CA PRO A 79 -57.77 -14.81 -25.47
C PRO A 79 -57.84 -14.26 -26.90
N LYS A 80 -59.05 -13.99 -27.39
CA LYS A 80 -59.24 -13.24 -28.63
C LYS A 80 -58.69 -11.84 -28.40
N LEU A 81 -57.55 -11.52 -29.01
CA LEU A 81 -57.09 -10.14 -29.16
C LEU A 81 -58.20 -9.36 -29.91
N PRO A 82 -58.57 -8.17 -29.45
CA PRO A 82 -59.32 -7.24 -30.29
C PRO A 82 -58.52 -6.98 -31.55
N ASN A 83 -59.19 -7.07 -32.71
CA ASN A 83 -58.66 -6.63 -33.99
C ASN A 83 -58.46 -5.10 -33.93
N GLU A 84 -57.31 -4.66 -33.44
CA GLU A 84 -56.78 -3.35 -33.78
C GLU A 84 -55.65 -3.56 -34.79
N THR A 85 -55.98 -3.12 -36.00
CA THR A 85 -55.17 -3.01 -37.19
C THR A 85 -53.71 -2.66 -36.89
N VAL A 86 -52.80 -3.52 -37.36
CA VAL A 86 -51.40 -3.21 -37.62
C VAL A 86 -51.33 -1.87 -38.35
N SER A 87 -50.85 -0.83 -37.66
CA SER A 87 -50.66 0.50 -38.20
C SER A 87 -49.27 1.00 -37.84
N SER A 88 -48.53 1.37 -38.90
CA SER A 88 -47.24 2.09 -38.96
C SER A 88 -45.98 1.42 -38.37
N LEU A 89 -45.11 0.94 -39.26
CA LEU A 89 -43.66 1.07 -39.06
C LEU A 89 -43.37 2.57 -38.91
N HIS A 90 -43.07 3.04 -37.69
CA HIS A 90 -42.45 4.35 -37.53
C HIS A 90 -41.11 4.33 -38.29
N SER A 91 -40.95 5.20 -39.27
CA SER A 91 -39.66 5.41 -39.95
C SER A 91 -38.65 5.92 -38.93
N VAL A 92 -37.52 5.22 -38.78
CA VAL A 92 -36.43 5.63 -37.89
C VAL A 92 -35.95 7.03 -38.29
N GLY A 93 -36.07 7.99 -37.38
CA GLY A 93 -35.55 9.34 -37.58
C GLY A 93 -34.03 9.31 -37.68
N ILE A 94 -33.47 10.03 -38.65
CA ILE A 94 -32.03 10.18 -38.83
C ILE A 94 -31.70 11.66 -38.56
N GLY A 95 -30.85 11.89 -37.58
CA GLY A 95 -30.32 13.20 -37.23
C GLY A 95 -29.11 13.57 -38.07
N GLU A 96 -28.11 14.14 -37.40
CA GLU A 96 -26.85 14.51 -38.02
C GLU A 96 -26.14 13.28 -38.64
N ILE A 97 -25.58 13.47 -39.84
CA ILE A 97 -24.77 12.46 -40.52
C ILE A 97 -23.31 12.86 -40.34
N VAL A 98 -22.59 12.09 -39.52
CA VAL A 98 -21.17 12.28 -39.24
C VAL A 98 -20.43 11.04 -39.71
N PRO A 99 -19.64 11.12 -40.80
CA PRO A 99 -18.92 9.97 -41.34
C PRO A 99 -18.15 9.21 -40.23
N ASN A 100 -18.30 7.88 -40.22
CA ASN A 100 -17.60 7.00 -39.27
C ASN A 100 -17.84 7.36 -37.79
N CYS A 101 -18.96 8.02 -37.48
CA CYS A 101 -19.29 8.55 -36.16
C CYS A 101 -18.20 9.44 -35.53
N GLY A 102 -17.40 10.10 -36.37
CA GLY A 102 -16.32 11.01 -35.96
C GLY A 102 -14.99 10.33 -35.64
N MET A 103 -14.83 9.03 -35.91
CA MET A 103 -13.54 8.34 -35.77
C MET A 103 -12.62 8.61 -36.97
N GLU A 104 -11.33 8.81 -36.71
CA GLU A 104 -10.31 9.02 -37.75
C GLU A 104 -10.06 7.75 -38.60
N LYS A 105 -10.06 6.57 -37.95
CA LYS A 105 -9.82 5.28 -38.60
C LYS A 105 -11.12 4.62 -39.02
N LEU A 106 -11.24 4.28 -40.30
CA LEU A 106 -12.38 3.56 -40.85
C LEU A 106 -12.48 2.12 -40.30
N CYS A 107 -13.70 1.67 -40.04
CA CYS A 107 -13.99 0.29 -39.66
C CYS A 107 -13.77 -0.70 -40.81
N GLY A 108 -13.55 -1.98 -40.47
CA GLY A 108 -13.44 -3.05 -41.44
C GLY A 108 -14.73 -3.27 -42.25
N LYS A 109 -14.66 -4.08 -43.33
CA LYS A 109 -15.82 -4.36 -44.20
C LYS A 109 -16.96 -5.11 -43.50
N ASP A 110 -16.66 -5.84 -42.42
CA ASP A 110 -17.62 -6.61 -41.63
C ASP A 110 -17.88 -6.00 -40.25
N GLU A 111 -17.61 -4.71 -40.12
CA GLU A 111 -17.82 -3.91 -38.93
C GLU A 111 -18.58 -2.63 -39.26
N PHE A 112 -19.20 -2.03 -38.25
CA PHE A 112 -19.80 -0.71 -38.33
C PHE A 112 -19.29 0.20 -37.22
N SER A 113 -19.30 1.50 -37.47
CA SER A 113 -18.90 2.51 -36.49
C SER A 113 -20.01 2.80 -35.50
N VAL A 114 -19.65 2.97 -34.23
CA VAL A 114 -20.56 3.45 -33.19
C VAL A 114 -19.96 4.61 -32.42
N HIS A 115 -20.81 5.52 -31.96
CA HIS A 115 -20.50 6.47 -30.90
C HIS A 115 -21.61 6.40 -29.86
N LEU A 116 -21.22 6.10 -28.62
CA LEU A 116 -22.11 5.97 -27.47
C LEU A 116 -21.86 7.14 -26.53
N TYR A 117 -22.90 7.94 -26.29
CA TYR A 117 -22.87 9.04 -25.34
C TYR A 117 -24.02 8.93 -24.34
N THR A 118 -23.69 8.75 -23.06
CA THR A 118 -24.67 8.51 -21.97
C THR A 118 -25.00 9.73 -21.14
N GLY A 119 -24.42 10.90 -21.44
CA GLY A 119 -24.70 12.16 -20.75
C GLY A 119 -23.95 12.34 -19.43
N LYS A 120 -23.46 13.56 -19.16
CA LYS A 120 -22.71 13.91 -17.94
C LYS A 120 -23.57 13.97 -16.68
N ASP A 121 -24.77 14.51 -16.83
CA ASP A 121 -25.77 14.71 -15.78
C ASP A 121 -27.17 14.75 -16.41
N HIS A 122 -28.20 15.07 -15.63
CA HIS A 122 -29.59 15.12 -16.10
C HIS A 122 -29.90 16.20 -17.16
N THR A 123 -28.99 17.13 -17.45
CA THR A 123 -29.16 18.21 -18.42
C THR A 123 -28.48 17.94 -19.77
N ASP A 124 -27.60 16.94 -19.82
CA ASP A 124 -26.75 16.65 -20.96
C ASP A 124 -27.16 15.34 -21.63
N GLU A 125 -28.04 15.44 -22.61
CA GLU A 125 -28.82 14.34 -23.18
C GLU A 125 -27.99 13.27 -23.92
N PRO A 126 -28.50 12.03 -24.01
CA PRO A 126 -27.78 10.92 -24.62
C PRO A 126 -27.73 11.06 -26.14
N ARG A 127 -26.66 10.55 -26.75
CA ARG A 127 -26.50 10.51 -28.21
C ARG A 127 -26.00 9.14 -28.66
N LEU A 128 -26.60 8.62 -29.72
CA LEU A 128 -26.19 7.36 -30.34
C LEU A 128 -25.97 7.56 -31.84
N CYS A 129 -24.75 7.31 -32.29
CA CYS A 129 -24.44 7.19 -33.72
C CYS A 129 -24.18 5.73 -34.08
N VAL A 130 -24.77 5.30 -35.21
CA VAL A 130 -24.58 3.98 -35.80
C VAL A 130 -24.28 4.16 -37.29
N ASP A 131 -23.15 3.63 -37.73
CA ASP A 131 -22.68 3.68 -39.13
C ASP A 131 -22.72 5.09 -39.74
N GLY A 132 -22.22 6.05 -38.97
CA GLY A 132 -22.15 7.46 -39.35
C GLY A 132 -23.47 8.24 -39.31
N LYS A 133 -24.54 7.67 -38.74
CA LYS A 133 -25.85 8.33 -38.59
C LYS A 133 -26.18 8.46 -37.12
N TYR A 134 -26.43 9.67 -36.64
CA TYR A 134 -27.03 9.85 -35.31
C TYR A 134 -28.50 9.45 -35.37
N VAL A 135 -28.79 8.34 -34.70
CA VAL A 135 -30.13 7.71 -34.68
C VAL A 135 -30.87 7.99 -33.39
N LEU A 136 -30.20 8.53 -32.36
CA LEU A 136 -30.84 8.90 -31.11
C LEU A 136 -30.20 10.17 -30.55
N SER A 137 -31.03 11.14 -30.22
CA SER A 137 -30.72 12.36 -29.45
C SER A 137 -32.04 12.94 -28.93
N LYS A 138 -32.00 14.03 -28.15
CA LYS A 138 -33.22 14.71 -27.67
C LYS A 138 -34.24 14.98 -28.77
N ASP A 139 -33.76 15.48 -29.91
CA ASP A 139 -34.60 15.89 -31.04
C ASP A 139 -34.78 14.76 -32.08
N VAL A 140 -34.15 13.58 -31.88
CA VAL A 140 -34.15 12.46 -32.83
C VAL A 140 -34.55 11.17 -32.12
N ASN A 141 -35.71 10.63 -32.48
CA ASN A 141 -36.30 9.42 -31.87
C ASN A 141 -36.43 9.52 -30.33
N GLU A 142 -36.63 10.72 -29.81
CA GLU A 142 -36.95 10.99 -28.40
C GLU A 142 -35.91 10.44 -27.40
N GLY A 143 -34.61 10.54 -27.73
CA GLY A 143 -33.55 10.10 -26.82
C GLY A 143 -33.62 10.81 -25.47
N GLY A 144 -33.67 10.04 -24.38
CA GLY A 144 -33.99 10.61 -23.07
C GLY A 144 -33.82 9.63 -21.91
N ARG A 145 -34.37 9.99 -20.73
CA ARG A 145 -34.13 9.28 -19.46
C ARG A 145 -34.55 7.83 -19.54
N GLY A 146 -33.76 6.92 -18.97
CA GLY A 146 -34.05 5.48 -18.95
C GLY A 146 -33.17 4.69 -19.91
N MET A 147 -33.77 3.77 -20.66
CA MET A 147 -33.11 2.87 -21.60
C MET A 147 -33.33 3.33 -23.05
N ASN A 148 -32.25 3.53 -23.79
CA ASN A 148 -32.28 3.93 -25.20
C ASN A 148 -31.71 2.78 -26.03
N VAL A 149 -32.47 2.27 -27.00
CA VAL A 149 -32.16 1.03 -27.73
C VAL A 149 -32.24 1.24 -29.23
N ALA A 150 -31.20 0.83 -29.96
CA ALA A 150 -31.21 0.67 -31.41
C ALA A 150 -31.03 -0.81 -31.77
N VAL A 151 -31.80 -1.30 -32.73
CA VAL A 151 -31.71 -2.67 -33.24
C VAL A 151 -31.26 -2.63 -34.69
N ILE A 152 -30.23 -3.42 -35.01
CA ILE A 152 -29.59 -3.52 -36.31
C ILE A 152 -29.76 -4.94 -36.83
N ASP A 153 -30.19 -5.08 -38.08
CA ASP A 153 -30.26 -6.38 -38.76
C ASP A 153 -28.85 -6.76 -39.24
N ASN A 154 -28.35 -7.92 -38.83
CA ASN A 154 -27.01 -8.37 -39.20
C ASN A 154 -26.86 -8.77 -40.68
N LEU A 155 -27.96 -9.15 -41.35
CA LEU A 155 -27.95 -9.55 -42.76
C LEU A 155 -28.03 -8.34 -43.67
N THR A 156 -29.00 -7.44 -43.43
CA THR A 156 -29.16 -6.23 -44.25
C THR A 156 -28.21 -5.11 -43.85
N ARG A 157 -27.60 -5.19 -42.66
CA ARG A 157 -26.68 -4.20 -42.09
C ARG A 157 -27.32 -2.82 -41.92
N THR A 158 -28.63 -2.80 -41.65
CA THR A 158 -29.41 -1.57 -41.49
C THR A 158 -30.05 -1.49 -40.12
N ILE A 159 -30.19 -0.27 -39.58
CA ILE A 159 -30.99 -0.01 -38.38
C ILE A 159 -32.46 -0.29 -38.69
N ILE A 160 -33.09 -1.19 -37.94
CA ILE A 160 -34.49 -1.59 -38.11
C ILE A 160 -35.43 -0.93 -37.11
N ARG A 161 -34.94 -0.63 -35.89
CA ARG A 161 -35.74 -0.02 -34.82
C ARG A 161 -34.87 0.87 -33.95
N VAL A 162 -35.45 1.97 -33.47
CA VAL A 162 -34.88 2.80 -32.42
C VAL A 162 -36.02 3.13 -31.45
N ASN A 163 -35.79 2.88 -30.17
CA ASN A 163 -36.78 3.04 -29.13
C ASN A 163 -36.16 3.66 -27.88
N HIS A 164 -36.91 4.53 -27.24
CA HIS A 164 -36.64 5.08 -25.92
C HIS A 164 -37.66 4.52 -24.92
N PHE A 165 -37.18 4.09 -23.76
CA PHE A 165 -38.00 3.58 -22.66
C PHE A 165 -37.64 4.31 -21.36
N ASP A 166 -38.56 5.16 -20.88
CA ASP A 166 -38.42 5.80 -19.57
C ASP A 166 -38.71 4.81 -18.44
N THR A 167 -37.71 3.98 -18.12
CA THR A 167 -37.74 2.98 -17.05
C THR A 167 -37.60 3.59 -15.65
N TYR A 168 -37.68 4.91 -15.51
CA TYR A 168 -37.83 5.60 -14.24
C TYR A 168 -39.30 5.91 -13.93
N GLU A 169 -40.04 6.51 -14.88
CA GLU A 169 -41.45 6.85 -14.71
C GLU A 169 -42.41 5.71 -15.09
N LYS A 170 -42.07 4.90 -16.09
CA LYS A 170 -42.94 3.87 -16.69
C LYS A 170 -42.40 2.47 -16.44
N GLU A 171 -43.30 1.48 -16.46
CA GLU A 171 -42.95 0.06 -16.36
C GLU A 171 -42.23 -0.42 -17.63
N SER A 172 -41.24 -1.31 -17.50
CA SER A 172 -40.41 -1.79 -18.61
C SER A 172 -41.09 -2.78 -19.59
N THR A 173 -42.41 -2.96 -19.51
CA THR A 173 -43.25 -3.85 -20.37
C THR A 173 -42.95 -3.79 -21.87
N LEU A 174 -42.77 -2.58 -22.39
CA LEU A 174 -42.47 -2.37 -23.82
C LEU A 174 -41.04 -2.77 -24.18
N LEU A 175 -40.09 -2.59 -23.26
CA LEU A 175 -38.71 -3.05 -23.43
C LEU A 175 -38.68 -4.58 -23.48
N GLU A 176 -39.37 -5.28 -22.57
CA GLU A 176 -39.41 -6.75 -22.63
C GLU A 176 -40.04 -7.26 -23.92
N THR A 177 -41.10 -6.60 -24.39
CA THR A 177 -41.74 -6.92 -25.68
C THR A 177 -40.76 -6.75 -26.84
N LEU A 178 -39.96 -5.67 -26.84
CA LEU A 178 -38.91 -5.47 -27.84
C LEU A 178 -37.90 -6.63 -27.80
N LEU A 179 -37.35 -6.95 -26.62
CA LEU A 179 -36.32 -7.98 -26.45
C LEU A 179 -36.81 -9.39 -26.83
N LEU A 180 -38.09 -9.69 -26.59
CA LEU A 180 -38.72 -10.96 -26.96
C LEU A 180 -39.01 -11.08 -28.47
N THR A 181 -39.15 -9.96 -29.19
CA THR A 181 -39.45 -9.95 -30.63
C THR A 181 -38.20 -9.89 -31.52
N LEU A 182 -37.00 -9.88 -30.92
CA LEU A 182 -35.73 -9.91 -31.65
C LEU A 182 -35.57 -11.23 -32.41
N ARG A 183 -35.12 -11.14 -33.67
CA ARG A 183 -34.78 -12.32 -34.47
C ARG A 183 -33.36 -12.78 -34.14
N PRO A 184 -33.06 -14.09 -34.24
CA PRO A 184 -31.69 -14.58 -34.13
C PRO A 184 -30.76 -13.81 -35.08
N GLY A 185 -29.64 -13.32 -34.56
CA GLY A 185 -28.68 -12.50 -35.29
C GLY A 185 -28.89 -10.99 -35.21
N ASP A 186 -30.07 -10.49 -34.80
CA ASP A 186 -30.28 -9.05 -34.60
C ASP A 186 -29.30 -8.52 -33.54
N ILE A 187 -28.65 -7.39 -33.84
CA ILE A 187 -27.71 -6.71 -32.94
C ILE A 187 -28.47 -5.61 -32.20
N VAL A 188 -28.29 -5.55 -30.89
CA VAL A 188 -28.90 -4.57 -29.99
C VAL A 188 -27.80 -3.65 -29.47
N VAL A 189 -27.96 -2.34 -29.67
CA VAL A 189 -27.14 -1.30 -29.06
C VAL A 189 -28.00 -0.58 -28.04
N LEU A 190 -27.62 -0.67 -26.77
CA LEU A 190 -28.35 -0.09 -25.65
C LEU A 190 -27.44 0.86 -24.88
N ILE A 191 -27.95 2.05 -24.55
CA ILE A 191 -27.31 3.02 -23.67
C ILE A 191 -28.32 3.54 -22.63
N THR A 192 -27.86 3.87 -21.43
CA THR A 192 -28.69 4.48 -20.39
C THR A 192 -28.51 6.00 -20.32
N PHE A 193 -29.49 6.69 -19.74
CA PHE A 193 -29.40 8.12 -19.41
C PHE A 193 -30.21 8.47 -18.15
N ASP A 194 -29.66 9.37 -17.32
CA ASP A 194 -30.19 9.87 -16.06
C ASP A 194 -30.54 8.76 -15.05
N GLU A 195 -31.64 8.02 -15.21
CA GLU A 195 -32.05 6.96 -14.30
C GLU A 195 -32.72 5.79 -15.06
N PRO A 196 -32.06 4.62 -15.16
CA PRO A 196 -32.59 3.47 -15.89
C PRO A 196 -33.18 2.35 -15.02
N SER A 197 -33.05 2.39 -13.69
CA SER A 197 -33.20 1.20 -12.84
C SER A 197 -34.51 1.12 -12.05
N ARG A 198 -35.17 2.25 -11.75
CA ARG A 198 -36.26 2.32 -10.75
C ARG A 198 -37.46 1.42 -11.05
N LYS A 199 -37.91 1.37 -12.29
CA LYS A 199 -39.04 0.53 -12.77
C LYS A 199 -38.60 -0.51 -13.80
N LEU A 200 -37.32 -0.86 -13.79
CA LEU A 200 -36.80 -1.95 -14.60
C LEU A 200 -37.17 -3.29 -13.95
N SER A 201 -38.03 -4.06 -14.60
CA SER A 201 -38.53 -5.32 -14.07
C SER A 201 -37.42 -6.38 -13.99
N ARG A 202 -37.63 -7.37 -13.10
CA ARG A 202 -36.77 -8.55 -13.03
C ARG A 202 -36.76 -9.34 -14.35
N ILE A 203 -37.87 -9.32 -15.09
CA ILE A 203 -37.98 -10.02 -16.38
C ILE A 203 -37.10 -9.32 -17.42
N ALA A 204 -37.09 -7.99 -17.49
CA ALA A 204 -36.16 -7.26 -18.36
C ALA A 204 -34.70 -7.60 -18.05
N ARG A 205 -34.32 -7.64 -16.76
CA ARG A 205 -32.96 -7.99 -16.34
C ARG A 205 -32.57 -9.40 -16.77
N LEU A 206 -33.48 -10.37 -16.64
CA LEU A 206 -33.25 -11.75 -17.12
C LEU A 206 -33.13 -11.82 -18.64
N LEU A 207 -33.97 -11.10 -19.39
CA LEU A 207 -33.89 -11.08 -20.85
C LEU A 207 -32.59 -10.45 -21.36
N LEU A 208 -32.10 -9.40 -20.70
CA LEU A 208 -30.81 -8.77 -21.01
C LEU A 208 -29.64 -9.68 -20.63
N PHE A 209 -29.74 -10.40 -19.50
CA PHE A 209 -28.77 -11.43 -19.12
C PHE A 209 -28.71 -12.57 -20.16
N ASP A 210 -29.86 -13.06 -20.62
CA ASP A 210 -29.97 -14.08 -21.67
C ASP A 210 -29.44 -13.59 -23.04
N LEU A 211 -29.40 -12.26 -23.24
CA LEU A 211 -28.73 -11.63 -24.38
C LEU A 211 -27.22 -11.50 -24.19
N GLY A 212 -26.64 -12.00 -23.09
CA GLY A 212 -25.20 -11.98 -22.84
C GLY A 212 -24.72 -10.80 -22.00
N SER A 213 -25.59 -10.08 -21.29
CA SER A 213 -25.13 -9.10 -20.30
C SER A 213 -24.59 -9.77 -19.05
N ALA A 214 -23.39 -9.40 -18.64
CA ALA A 214 -22.79 -9.77 -17.36
C ALA A 214 -23.18 -8.80 -16.23
N LEU A 215 -23.37 -7.51 -16.54
CA LEU A 215 -23.45 -6.44 -15.55
C LEU A 215 -24.90 -5.96 -15.27
N ILE A 216 -25.91 -6.43 -16.01
CA ILE A 216 -27.30 -5.98 -15.84
C ILE A 216 -27.85 -6.18 -14.43
N GLN A 217 -27.38 -7.20 -13.69
CA GLN A 217 -27.84 -7.40 -12.31
C GLN A 217 -27.30 -6.32 -11.37
N ASN A 218 -26.19 -5.66 -11.74
CA ASN A 218 -25.53 -4.63 -10.96
C ASN A 218 -26.03 -3.21 -11.29
N LEU A 219 -26.86 -3.07 -12.33
CA LEU A 219 -27.44 -1.78 -12.73
C LEU A 219 -28.31 -1.19 -11.61
N ASN A 220 -27.92 -0.03 -11.11
CA ASN A 220 -28.49 0.65 -9.95
C ASN A 220 -28.91 2.09 -10.27
N TYR A 221 -29.39 2.81 -9.25
CA TYR A 221 -29.85 4.18 -9.37
C TYR A 221 -28.80 5.07 -10.04
N ARG A 222 -29.20 5.68 -11.16
CA ARG A 222 -28.37 6.57 -11.99
C ARG A 222 -27.09 5.98 -12.59
N SER A 223 -26.93 4.66 -12.63
CA SER A 223 -25.77 4.06 -13.28
C SER A 223 -25.69 4.43 -14.77
N SER A 224 -24.49 4.77 -15.24
CA SER A 224 -24.20 4.90 -16.68
C SER A 224 -23.79 3.53 -17.21
N TRP A 225 -24.50 3.04 -18.21
CA TRP A 225 -24.35 1.68 -18.72
C TRP A 225 -24.58 1.64 -20.22
N TYR A 226 -23.78 0.85 -20.92
CA TYR A 226 -24.07 0.47 -22.28
C TYR A 226 -23.90 -1.04 -22.48
N LEU A 227 -24.65 -1.57 -23.44
CA LEU A 227 -24.56 -2.95 -23.88
C LEU A 227 -24.73 -3.00 -25.39
N ILE A 228 -23.74 -3.56 -26.08
CA ILE A 228 -23.89 -3.96 -27.47
C ILE A 228 -23.86 -5.48 -27.52
N THR A 229 -24.93 -6.11 -28.00
CA THR A 229 -25.01 -7.57 -28.02
C THR A 229 -25.78 -8.10 -29.22
N GLN A 230 -25.79 -9.41 -29.41
CA GLN A 230 -26.43 -10.09 -30.53
C GLN A 230 -27.37 -11.19 -30.05
N LYS A 231 -28.59 -11.26 -30.60
CA LYS A 231 -29.54 -12.31 -30.25
C LYS A 231 -29.00 -13.69 -30.66
N GLY A 232 -28.80 -14.57 -29.69
CA GLY A 232 -28.22 -15.90 -29.90
C GLY A 232 -26.71 -15.97 -29.61
N LEU A 233 -26.13 -14.92 -29.02
CA LEU A 233 -24.75 -14.92 -28.52
C LEU A 233 -24.53 -16.05 -27.51
N SER A 234 -23.39 -16.74 -27.62
CA SER A 234 -22.94 -17.70 -26.61
C SER A 234 -21.93 -17.03 -25.66
N GLY A 235 -22.23 -17.00 -24.37
CA GLY A 235 -21.42 -16.33 -23.35
C GLY A 235 -21.80 -14.86 -23.15
N PHE A 236 -20.87 -14.07 -22.60
CA PHE A 236 -21.07 -12.65 -22.33
C PHE A 236 -20.64 -11.76 -23.49
N SER A 237 -21.29 -10.62 -23.66
CA SER A 237 -20.89 -9.64 -24.66
C SER A 237 -19.50 -9.09 -24.35
N PRO A 238 -18.62 -8.94 -25.36
CA PRO A 238 -17.37 -8.22 -25.19
C PRO A 238 -17.53 -6.70 -25.13
N PHE A 239 -18.73 -6.17 -25.41
CA PHE A 239 -19.05 -4.75 -25.49
C PHE A 239 -20.09 -4.37 -24.43
N GLU A 240 -19.65 -4.33 -23.18
CA GLU A 240 -20.47 -3.95 -22.04
C GLU A 240 -19.59 -3.24 -21.02
N ASP A 241 -20.10 -2.15 -20.44
CA ASP A 241 -19.43 -1.44 -19.35
C ASP A 241 -20.45 -0.70 -18.46
N LEU A 242 -20.16 -0.60 -17.17
CA LEU A 242 -21.06 -0.08 -16.14
C LEU A 242 -20.28 0.84 -15.18
N HIS A 243 -20.61 2.13 -15.19
CA HIS A 243 -20.15 3.07 -14.18
C HIS A 243 -21.24 3.33 -13.13
N MET A 244 -20.84 3.14 -11.88
CA MET A 244 -21.69 3.38 -10.71
C MET A 244 -21.56 4.82 -10.22
N VAL A 245 -22.55 5.29 -9.46
CA VAL A 245 -22.54 6.65 -8.88
C VAL A 245 -21.37 6.79 -7.92
N ASP A 246 -20.60 7.87 -8.06
CA ASP A 246 -19.49 8.21 -7.17
C ASP A 246 -19.94 9.20 -6.06
N SER A 247 -18.97 9.75 -5.30
CA SER A 247 -19.24 10.71 -4.23
C SER A 247 -19.81 12.06 -4.71
N SER A 248 -19.73 12.39 -6.01
CA SER A 248 -20.30 13.58 -6.62
C SER A 248 -21.81 13.48 -6.87
N GLY A 249 -22.36 12.26 -6.83
CA GLY A 249 -23.79 12.00 -7.05
C GLY A 249 -24.19 11.70 -8.51
N TRP A 250 -23.22 11.62 -9.42
CA TRP A 250 -23.35 11.16 -10.81
C TRP A 250 -22.25 10.14 -11.14
N PRO A 251 -22.48 9.16 -12.04
CA PRO A 251 -21.43 8.25 -12.48
C PRO A 251 -20.50 8.95 -13.50
N LEU A 252 -19.31 8.38 -13.72
CA LEU A 252 -18.54 8.69 -14.92
C LEU A 252 -19.35 8.33 -16.16
N TYR A 253 -19.51 9.26 -17.09
CA TYR A 253 -20.27 9.04 -18.32
C TYR A 253 -19.44 8.30 -19.37
N HIS A 254 -20.11 7.56 -20.24
CA HIS A 254 -19.52 6.98 -21.44
C HIS A 254 -19.60 7.98 -22.61
N ASP A 255 -18.45 8.29 -23.21
CA ASP A 255 -18.27 8.98 -24.50
C ASP A 255 -17.22 8.19 -25.28
N VAL A 256 -17.67 7.12 -25.95
CA VAL A 256 -16.81 6.11 -26.55
C VAL A 256 -17.13 5.92 -28.02
N ARG A 257 -16.09 5.73 -28.83
CA ARG A 257 -16.18 5.51 -30.27
C ARG A 257 -15.33 4.32 -30.67
N PHE A 258 -15.94 3.33 -31.32
CA PHE A 258 -15.23 2.13 -31.77
C PHE A 258 -15.98 1.42 -32.90
N CYS A 259 -15.36 0.39 -33.46
CA CYS A 259 -15.93 -0.48 -34.48
C CYS A 259 -16.53 -1.73 -33.83
N VAL A 260 -17.71 -2.14 -34.30
CA VAL A 260 -18.42 -3.33 -33.83
C VAL A 260 -18.61 -4.29 -35.01
N PRO A 261 -18.26 -5.58 -34.88
CA PRO A 261 -18.49 -6.57 -35.92
C PRO A 261 -19.97 -6.91 -36.06
N PHE A 262 -20.43 -7.20 -37.29
CA PHE A 262 -21.78 -7.69 -37.53
C PHE A 262 -22.02 -9.12 -37.00
N GLU A 263 -20.94 -9.84 -36.66
CA GLU A 263 -20.96 -11.13 -35.97
C GLU A 263 -20.16 -10.99 -34.66
N ILE A 264 -20.87 -10.87 -33.54
CA ILE A 264 -20.27 -10.66 -32.22
C ILE A 264 -19.90 -12.01 -31.63
N LYS A 265 -18.64 -12.16 -31.21
CA LYS A 265 -18.15 -13.35 -30.49
C LYS A 265 -18.21 -13.12 -28.99
N GLY A 266 -18.98 -13.94 -28.29
CA GLY A 266 -19.10 -13.84 -26.84
C GLY A 266 -17.86 -14.37 -26.11
N LYS A 267 -17.67 -13.88 -24.89
CA LYS A 267 -16.60 -14.29 -23.97
C LYS A 267 -17.15 -15.27 -22.94
N ILE A 268 -16.33 -16.24 -22.53
CA ILE A 268 -16.70 -17.21 -21.48
C ILE A 268 -16.73 -16.52 -20.10
N ILE A 269 -15.84 -15.55 -19.90
CA ILE A 269 -15.68 -14.78 -18.67
C ILE A 269 -15.78 -13.31 -19.03
N HIS A 270 -16.63 -12.56 -18.33
CA HIS A 270 -16.61 -11.11 -18.33
C HIS A 270 -15.67 -10.67 -17.19
N PRO A 271 -14.56 -9.95 -17.47
CA PRO A 271 -13.71 -9.45 -16.41
C PRO A 271 -14.49 -8.44 -15.56
N ASP A 272 -14.42 -8.57 -14.23
CA ASP A 272 -15.00 -7.56 -13.35
C ASP A 272 -14.25 -6.22 -13.55
N PRO A 273 -14.95 -5.08 -13.52
CA PRO A 273 -14.29 -3.78 -13.50
C PRO A 273 -13.37 -3.70 -12.28
N LEU A 274 -12.17 -3.15 -12.46
CA LEU A 274 -11.21 -3.01 -11.37
C LEU A 274 -11.86 -2.24 -10.19
N PRO A 275 -11.76 -2.76 -8.94
CA PRO A 275 -12.43 -2.16 -7.77
C PRO A 275 -12.07 -0.68 -7.53
N SER A 276 -10.89 -0.28 -7.98
CA SER A 276 -10.39 1.10 -7.97
C SER A 276 -9.55 1.34 -9.21
N SER A 277 -9.39 2.61 -9.61
CA SER A 277 -8.48 3.02 -10.67
C SER A 277 -7.69 4.23 -10.21
N ASN A 278 -6.36 4.18 -10.39
CA ASN A 278 -5.45 5.27 -10.06
C ASN A 278 -4.62 5.65 -11.30
N PRO A 279 -5.19 6.43 -12.23
CA PRO A 279 -4.53 6.73 -13.50
C PRO A 279 -3.22 7.51 -13.32
N GLN A 280 -3.12 8.31 -12.26
CA GLN A 280 -1.90 9.08 -11.95
C GLN A 280 -0.74 8.16 -11.55
N ARG A 281 -1.00 7.16 -10.69
CA ARG A 281 0.00 6.15 -10.31
C ARG A 281 0.37 5.27 -11.50
N VAL A 282 -0.59 4.86 -12.33
CA VAL A 282 -0.32 4.10 -13.56
C VAL A 282 0.63 4.88 -14.48
N GLN A 283 0.35 6.15 -14.77
CA GLN A 283 1.21 6.99 -15.62
C GLN A 283 2.61 7.23 -15.02
N PHE A 284 2.71 7.29 -13.69
CA PHE A 284 3.99 7.37 -13.01
C PHE A 284 4.79 6.06 -13.20
N CYS A 285 4.14 4.93 -13.00
CA CYS A 285 4.75 3.60 -13.10
C CYS A 285 5.16 3.22 -14.53
N GLU A 286 4.49 3.73 -15.56
CA GLU A 286 4.93 3.59 -16.97
C GLU A 286 6.32 4.19 -17.23
N LYS A 287 6.78 5.12 -16.39
CA LYS A 287 8.08 5.80 -16.52
C LYS A 287 9.14 5.28 -15.54
N HIS A 288 8.74 4.46 -14.56
CA HIS A 288 9.56 4.07 -13.41
C HIS A 288 9.45 2.55 -13.16
N GLU A 289 10.09 1.77 -14.02
CA GLU A 289 10.20 0.30 -13.86
C GLU A 289 11.12 -0.11 -12.70
N ASP A 290 11.90 0.83 -12.16
CA ASP A 290 12.84 0.67 -11.05
C ASP A 290 12.17 0.55 -9.66
N LEU A 291 10.84 0.70 -9.59
CA LEU A 291 10.06 0.62 -8.35
C LEU A 291 9.07 -0.56 -8.36
N PRO A 292 9.55 -1.82 -8.38
CA PRO A 292 8.72 -3.00 -8.66
C PRO A 292 7.59 -3.21 -7.65
N LEU A 293 7.83 -2.94 -6.37
CA LEU A 293 6.80 -3.10 -5.32
C LEU A 293 5.71 -2.03 -5.40
N PHE A 294 6.09 -0.79 -5.72
CA PHE A 294 5.14 0.32 -5.83
C PHE A 294 4.37 0.31 -7.15
N CYS A 295 4.92 -0.32 -8.19
CA CYS A 295 4.34 -0.39 -9.52
C CYS A 295 3.80 -1.78 -9.87
N ASP A 296 3.60 -2.63 -8.87
CA ASP A 296 3.05 -3.96 -9.06
C ASP A 296 1.63 -3.89 -9.66
N PRO A 297 1.32 -4.65 -10.73
CA PRO A 297 0.02 -4.64 -11.39
C PRO A 297 -1.18 -4.87 -10.47
N ASP A 298 -0.98 -5.61 -9.37
CA ASP A 298 -2.03 -5.96 -8.41
C ASP A 298 -2.40 -4.78 -7.49
N VAL A 299 -1.50 -3.80 -7.32
CA VAL A 299 -1.68 -2.66 -6.38
C VAL A 299 -1.60 -1.28 -7.04
N VAL A 300 -1.17 -1.19 -8.31
CA VAL A 300 -0.99 0.09 -9.03
C VAL A 300 -2.28 0.91 -9.13
N ASN A 301 -3.43 0.26 -8.99
CA ASN A 301 -4.75 0.90 -9.03
C ASN A 301 -5.30 1.28 -7.65
N ASP A 302 -4.58 0.99 -6.57
CA ASP A 302 -4.99 1.34 -5.22
C ASP A 302 -4.99 2.87 -5.01
N PRO A 303 -5.99 3.42 -4.30
CA PRO A 303 -6.01 4.82 -3.94
C PRO A 303 -4.91 5.15 -2.91
N LEU A 304 -4.16 6.23 -3.15
CA LEU A 304 -3.15 6.76 -2.23
C LEU A 304 -3.75 7.86 -1.34
N LEU A 305 -4.77 7.51 -0.56
CA LEU A 305 -5.55 8.45 0.23
C LEU A 305 -5.39 8.23 1.75
N PRO A 306 -5.47 9.29 2.57
CA PRO A 306 -5.47 9.18 4.01
C PRO A 306 -6.53 8.22 4.54
N SER A 307 -6.15 7.38 5.49
CA SER A 307 -7.11 6.50 6.16
C SER A 307 -8.06 7.33 7.05
N PRO A 308 -9.39 7.04 7.02
CA PRO A 308 -10.35 7.77 7.83
C PRO A 308 -10.12 7.55 9.32
N VAL A 309 -10.32 8.60 10.13
CA VAL A 309 -10.22 8.51 11.60
C VAL A 309 -11.51 7.93 12.17
N TRP A 310 -11.40 6.81 12.87
CA TRP A 310 -12.52 6.20 13.60
C TRP A 310 -12.34 6.45 15.11
N LYS A 311 -13.27 7.20 15.72
CA LYS A 311 -13.43 7.37 17.19
C LYS A 311 -12.13 7.33 18.01
N GLN A 312 -11.33 8.39 17.93
CA GLN A 312 -10.10 8.51 18.74
C GLN A 312 -10.26 9.46 19.95
N PRO A 313 -9.49 9.24 21.04
CA PRO A 313 -9.42 10.17 22.16
C PRO A 313 -9.03 11.59 21.73
N ALA A 314 -9.70 12.60 22.30
CA ALA A 314 -9.43 14.00 21.97
C ALA A 314 -7.98 14.45 22.29
N SER A 315 -7.30 13.76 23.20
CA SER A 315 -5.89 13.99 23.53
C SER A 315 -4.95 13.79 22.34
N ILE A 316 -5.31 12.92 21.39
CA ILE A 316 -4.46 12.55 20.26
C ILE A 316 -4.63 13.52 19.09
N ASN A 317 -5.76 14.22 18.98
CA ASN A 317 -6.08 15.11 17.84
C ASN A 317 -5.02 16.18 17.53
N LYS A 318 -4.18 16.55 18.52
CA LYS A 318 -3.09 17.51 18.32
C LYS A 318 -2.01 16.98 17.38
N ILE A 319 -1.72 15.67 17.39
CA ILE A 319 -0.66 15.07 16.57
C ILE A 319 -0.91 15.25 15.07
N TYR A 320 -2.18 15.31 14.65
CA TYR A 320 -2.59 15.50 13.26
C TYR A 320 -2.33 16.89 12.70
N ASN A 321 -1.88 17.82 13.53
CA ASN A 321 -1.46 19.16 13.11
C ASN A 321 0.04 19.38 13.26
N VAL A 322 0.79 18.37 13.71
CA VAL A 322 2.26 18.44 13.82
C VAL A 322 2.84 18.23 12.42
N PRO A 323 3.59 19.20 11.86
CA PRO A 323 4.19 19.06 10.54
C PRO A 323 5.20 17.91 10.50
N VAL A 324 5.24 17.21 9.36
CA VAL A 324 6.04 16.00 9.17
C VAL A 324 7.17 16.28 8.18
N ILE A 325 8.39 15.96 8.60
CA ILE A 325 9.62 15.99 7.82
C ILE A 325 9.91 14.55 7.38
N ILE A 326 10.07 14.34 6.07
CA ILE A 326 10.52 13.06 5.51
C ILE A 326 11.83 13.29 4.79
N MET A 327 12.85 12.51 5.12
CA MET A 327 14.13 12.55 4.41
C MET A 327 14.14 11.52 3.28
N SER A 328 14.42 11.97 2.07
CA SER A 328 14.79 11.08 0.97
C SER A 328 16.30 10.92 0.90
N GLY A 329 16.76 9.66 0.83
CA GLY A 329 18.15 9.30 0.58
C GLY A 329 18.56 9.44 -0.87
N GLY A 330 19.83 9.11 -1.14
CA GLY A 330 20.37 9.04 -2.50
C GLY A 330 19.78 7.90 -3.34
N ASN A 331 19.32 6.83 -2.68
CA ASN A 331 18.49 5.79 -3.30
C ASN A 331 17.06 5.91 -2.73
N ALA A 332 16.09 6.09 -3.62
CA ALA A 332 14.69 6.30 -3.26
C ALA A 332 13.83 5.02 -3.35
N GLU A 333 14.45 3.85 -3.51
CA GLU A 333 13.78 2.54 -3.66
C GLU A 333 12.69 2.29 -2.59
N TYR A 334 12.97 2.63 -1.32
CA TYR A 334 12.05 2.39 -0.20
C TYR A 334 11.16 3.60 0.14
N LEU A 335 11.41 4.76 -0.47
CA LEU A 335 10.63 5.96 -0.21
C LEU A 335 9.13 5.74 -0.48
N PRO A 336 8.70 5.10 -1.59
CA PRO A 336 7.27 4.82 -1.80
C PRO A 336 6.63 4.06 -0.65
N LEU A 337 7.33 3.07 -0.08
CA LEU A 337 6.82 2.29 1.06
C LEU A 337 6.70 3.13 2.34
N THR A 338 7.66 4.03 2.59
CA THR A 338 7.55 5.02 3.67
C THR A 338 6.32 5.92 3.48
N LEU A 339 6.10 6.42 2.27
CA LEU A 339 4.95 7.28 1.96
C LEU A 339 3.61 6.52 2.07
N GLU A 340 3.55 5.27 1.60
CA GLU A 340 2.37 4.41 1.72
C GLU A 340 2.00 4.10 3.18
N THR A 341 2.99 3.79 4.02
CA THR A 341 2.74 3.54 5.45
C THR A 341 2.35 4.79 6.21
N LEU A 342 2.84 5.97 5.79
CA LEU A 342 2.46 7.26 6.38
C LEU A 342 1.05 7.70 5.95
N VAL A 343 0.71 7.64 4.66
CA VAL A 343 -0.61 8.05 4.19
C VAL A 343 -1.71 7.18 4.80
N ARG A 344 -1.39 5.91 5.12
CA ARG A 344 -2.30 4.99 5.81
C ARG A 344 -2.46 5.25 7.31
N GLN A 345 -1.72 6.20 7.90
CA GLN A 345 -1.93 6.59 9.30
C GLN A 345 -3.26 7.34 9.45
N PRO A 346 -4.18 6.89 10.32
CA PRO A 346 -5.46 7.57 10.50
C PRO A 346 -5.26 9.02 10.92
N GLY A 347 -5.87 9.97 10.19
CA GLY A 347 -5.87 11.39 10.54
C GLY A 347 -4.70 12.22 10.02
N ILE A 348 -3.78 11.61 9.27
CA ILE A 348 -2.72 12.34 8.58
C ILE A 348 -3.32 13.36 7.60
N LYS A 349 -2.71 14.54 7.53
CA LYS A 349 -3.06 15.59 6.58
C LYS A 349 -1.94 15.72 5.54
N PRO A 350 -2.18 15.42 4.26
CA PRO A 350 -1.11 15.45 3.26
C PRO A 350 -0.39 16.80 3.13
N ASN A 351 -1.11 17.90 3.31
CA ASN A 351 -0.59 19.26 3.15
C ASN A 351 0.36 19.75 4.26
N ILE A 352 0.63 18.94 5.29
CA ILE A 352 1.63 19.25 6.33
C ILE A 352 2.83 18.29 6.29
N VAL A 353 2.88 17.43 5.28
CA VAL A 353 3.98 16.48 5.04
C VAL A 353 4.90 17.07 3.98
N VAL A 354 6.19 17.16 4.30
CA VAL A 354 7.23 17.67 3.39
C VAL A 354 8.30 16.61 3.19
N VAL A 355 8.51 16.24 1.93
CA VAL A 355 9.57 15.31 1.50
C VAL A 355 10.79 16.12 1.05
N TYR A 356 11.86 16.02 1.82
CA TYR A 356 13.13 16.68 1.51
C TYR A 356 14.02 15.79 0.65
N HIS A 357 14.50 16.31 -0.47
CA HIS A 357 15.34 15.58 -1.41
C HIS A 357 16.58 16.37 -1.83
N LEU A 358 17.56 15.67 -2.37
CA LEU A 358 18.77 16.26 -2.95
C LEU A 358 18.60 16.47 -4.47
N GLU A 359 19.46 17.30 -5.05
CA GLU A 359 19.73 17.41 -6.50
C GLU A 359 18.50 17.62 -7.41
N ASN A 360 17.56 18.47 -7.02
CA ASN A 360 16.33 18.75 -7.77
C ASN A 360 15.69 17.50 -8.42
N ASN A 361 15.47 16.46 -7.62
CA ASN A 361 15.01 15.17 -8.11
C ASN A 361 13.50 15.19 -8.48
N VAL A 362 13.24 15.34 -9.78
CA VAL A 362 11.88 15.38 -10.36
C VAL A 362 11.08 14.11 -10.08
N MET A 363 11.72 12.95 -9.97
CA MET A 363 11.01 11.70 -9.64
C MET A 363 10.41 11.78 -8.24
N ILE A 364 11.18 12.27 -7.25
CA ILE A 364 10.69 12.41 -5.87
C ILE A 364 9.58 13.46 -5.77
N GLN A 365 9.68 14.56 -6.53
CA GLN A 365 8.62 15.58 -6.60
C GLN A 365 7.31 14.98 -7.13
N ASN A 366 7.37 14.27 -8.26
CA ASN A 366 6.20 13.61 -8.86
C ASN A 366 5.63 12.54 -7.92
N LEU A 367 6.50 11.73 -7.30
CA LEU A 367 6.11 10.71 -6.34
C LEU A 367 5.38 11.34 -5.14
N SER A 368 5.95 12.39 -4.55
CA SER A 368 5.34 13.11 -3.42
C SER A 368 3.97 13.69 -3.78
N GLN A 369 3.83 14.21 -5.00
CA GLN A 369 2.58 14.74 -5.51
C GLN A 369 1.49 13.67 -5.64
N LEU A 370 1.81 12.40 -5.94
CA LEU A 370 0.83 11.31 -5.99
C LEU A 370 0.14 11.08 -4.64
N PHE A 371 0.82 11.37 -3.53
CA PHE A 371 0.29 11.28 -2.17
C PHE A 371 -0.33 12.60 -1.68
N GLY A 372 -0.26 13.66 -2.48
CA GLY A 372 -0.66 15.02 -2.07
C GLY A 372 0.29 15.66 -1.05
N PHE A 373 1.53 15.16 -0.95
CA PHE A 373 2.57 15.72 -0.09
C PHE A 373 3.34 16.84 -0.78
N MET A 374 3.95 17.72 0.02
CA MET A 374 4.88 18.74 -0.48
C MET A 374 6.28 18.14 -0.62
N SER A 375 7.11 18.75 -1.47
CA SER A 375 8.50 18.35 -1.64
C SER A 375 9.39 19.58 -1.73
N GLU A 376 10.54 19.54 -1.06
CA GLU A 376 11.51 20.64 -1.02
C GLU A 376 12.93 20.12 -1.28
N GLU A 377 13.73 20.96 -1.93
CA GLU A 377 15.13 20.66 -2.22
C GLU A 377 16.04 21.15 -1.09
N LEU A 378 17.01 20.32 -0.71
CA LEU A 378 18.09 20.67 0.22
C LEU A 378 19.35 21.16 -0.53
N SER A 379 20.08 22.08 0.08
CA SER A 379 21.28 22.71 -0.49
C SER A 379 22.50 21.79 -0.34
N GLN A 380 22.63 20.75 -1.19
CA GLN A 380 23.75 19.78 -1.25
C GLN A 380 24.75 19.82 -0.05
N PRO A 381 24.32 19.48 1.17
CA PRO A 381 25.16 19.67 2.36
C PRO A 381 26.30 18.67 2.36
N SER A 382 27.39 19.00 3.04
CA SER A 382 28.58 18.14 3.06
C SER A 382 28.39 16.87 3.88
N THR A 383 27.40 16.84 4.77
CA THR A 383 27.22 15.78 5.77
C THR A 383 25.75 15.42 5.96
N ASN A 384 25.47 14.19 6.42
CA ASN A 384 24.10 13.75 6.73
C ASN A 384 23.47 14.54 7.90
N CYS A 385 24.28 15.00 8.86
CA CYS A 385 23.81 15.83 9.96
C CYS A 385 23.35 17.21 9.45
N GLU A 386 24.14 17.83 8.56
CA GLU A 386 23.80 19.12 7.96
C GLU A 386 22.51 19.04 7.14
N ARG A 387 22.27 17.92 6.43
CA ARG A 387 21.01 17.66 5.71
C ARG A 387 19.79 17.72 6.62
N ILE A 388 19.86 17.09 7.79
CA ILE A 388 18.73 17.10 8.73
C ILE A 388 18.56 18.48 9.33
N LEU A 389 19.66 19.12 9.73
CA LEU A 389 19.62 20.48 10.28
C LEU A 389 18.94 21.44 9.29
N GLU A 390 19.34 21.40 8.01
CA GLU A 390 18.72 22.23 6.97
C GLU A 390 17.23 21.90 6.80
N ALA A 391 16.85 20.61 6.78
CA ALA A 391 15.45 20.21 6.71
C ALA A 391 14.63 20.79 7.88
N PHE A 392 15.16 20.77 9.11
CA PHE A 392 14.52 21.39 10.27
C PHE A 392 14.42 22.92 10.14
N GLU A 393 15.47 23.58 9.62
CA GLU A 393 15.46 25.03 9.38
C GLU A 393 14.42 25.42 8.32
N LEU A 394 14.32 24.68 7.21
CA LEU A 394 13.32 24.90 6.16
C LEU A 394 11.91 24.60 6.65
N GLN A 395 11.71 23.50 7.37
CA GLN A 395 10.41 23.15 7.95
C GLN A 395 9.93 24.24 8.92
N ALA A 396 10.86 24.78 9.70
CA ALA A 396 10.61 25.92 10.57
C ALA A 396 10.15 27.17 9.82
N LEU A 397 10.66 27.43 8.62
CA LEU A 397 10.21 28.53 7.76
C LEU A 397 8.82 28.28 7.16
N LEU A 398 8.54 27.05 6.71
CA LEU A 398 7.26 26.67 6.13
C LEU A 398 6.12 26.66 7.16
N PHE A 399 6.43 26.29 8.41
CA PHE A 399 5.46 26.18 9.50
C PHE A 399 5.92 27.02 10.71
N PRO A 400 5.78 28.36 10.67
CA PRO A 400 6.29 29.25 11.72
C PRO A 400 5.59 29.05 13.07
N ASP A 401 4.31 28.66 13.07
CA ASP A 401 3.50 28.47 14.28
C ASP A 401 3.67 27.08 14.92
N ALA A 402 4.37 26.16 14.26
CA ALA A 402 4.58 24.81 14.76
C ALA A 402 5.56 24.78 15.93
N LYS A 403 5.18 24.10 17.02
CA LYS A 403 5.99 23.93 18.23
C LYS A 403 6.79 22.63 18.23
N GLU A 404 6.28 21.63 17.52
CA GLU A 404 6.86 20.30 17.39
C GLU A 404 6.96 19.92 15.92
N PHE A 405 7.90 19.04 15.62
CA PHE A 405 8.02 18.38 14.32
C PHE A 405 8.10 16.88 14.51
N LEU A 406 7.50 16.17 13.55
CA LEU A 406 7.64 14.74 13.40
C LEU A 406 8.65 14.46 12.31
N PHE A 407 9.72 13.76 12.63
CA PHE A 407 10.76 13.40 11.67
C PHE A 407 10.67 11.92 11.32
N ILE A 408 10.80 11.62 10.03
CA ILE A 408 10.85 10.27 9.48
C ILE A 408 12.12 10.19 8.62
N GLY A 409 13.04 9.32 9.04
CA GLY A 409 14.30 9.11 8.36
C GLY A 409 14.16 8.30 7.08
N GLU A 410 15.28 8.18 6.37
CA GLU A 410 15.39 7.36 5.17
C GLU A 410 15.05 5.89 5.50
N ASN A 411 14.30 5.21 4.62
CA ASN A 411 13.95 3.79 4.74
C ASN A 411 13.08 3.41 5.95
N ALA A 412 12.47 4.37 6.64
CA ALA A 412 11.57 4.07 7.76
C ALA A 412 10.22 3.53 7.26
N ILE A 413 9.80 2.38 7.79
CA ILE A 413 8.49 1.77 7.58
C ILE A 413 7.72 1.90 8.88
N LEU A 414 6.56 2.55 8.83
CA LEU A 414 5.79 2.89 10.03
C LEU A 414 4.81 1.77 10.40
N ALA A 415 4.66 1.53 11.71
CA ALA A 415 3.60 0.68 12.23
C ALA A 415 2.21 1.34 12.07
N PRO A 416 1.11 0.57 12.04
CA PRO A 416 -0.24 1.11 11.83
C PRO A 416 -0.74 2.10 12.89
N ASP A 417 -0.20 2.05 14.12
CA ASP A 417 -0.53 2.95 15.23
C ASP A 417 0.52 4.05 15.46
N PHE A 418 1.46 4.28 14.54
CA PHE A 418 2.60 5.19 14.76
C PHE A 418 2.17 6.60 15.21
N LEU A 419 1.25 7.26 14.48
CA LEU A 419 0.75 8.59 14.91
C LEU A 419 -0.05 8.53 16.21
N PHE A 420 -0.75 7.41 16.45
CA PHE A 420 -1.53 7.20 17.66
C PHE A 420 -0.62 7.08 18.89
N PHE A 421 0.49 6.36 18.78
CA PHE A 421 1.53 6.26 19.80
C PHE A 421 2.16 7.64 20.09
N MET A 422 2.60 8.36 19.05
CA MET A 422 3.20 9.68 19.19
C MET A 422 2.24 10.68 19.86
N GLY A 423 0.96 10.66 19.47
CA GLY A 423 -0.05 11.55 20.03
C GLY A 423 -0.34 11.32 21.51
N GLN A 424 -0.20 10.10 22.03
CA GLN A 424 -0.34 9.81 23.46
C GLN A 424 0.80 10.41 24.29
N LEU A 425 2.01 10.49 23.72
CA LEU A 425 3.21 10.98 24.41
C LEU A 425 3.51 12.46 24.17
N LEU A 426 2.82 13.10 23.22
CA LEU A 426 2.96 14.53 22.91
C LEU A 426 2.74 15.43 24.14
N SER A 427 1.84 15.07 25.05
CA SER A 427 1.63 15.85 26.28
C SER A 427 2.84 15.77 27.21
N VAL A 428 3.43 14.58 27.37
CA VAL A 428 4.61 14.36 28.24
C VAL A 428 5.81 15.11 27.69
N LEU A 429 6.04 15.03 26.37
CA LEU A 429 7.09 15.79 25.67
C LEU A 429 6.96 17.30 25.90
N ASN A 430 5.74 17.82 26.02
CA ASN A 430 5.52 19.25 26.22
C ASN A 430 5.59 19.69 27.68
N SER A 431 5.22 18.83 28.62
CA SER A 431 5.21 19.16 30.05
C SER A 431 6.55 18.90 30.73
N ASP A 432 7.31 17.88 30.30
CA ASP A 432 8.57 17.50 30.93
C ASP A 432 9.77 18.06 30.13
N PRO A 433 10.49 19.08 30.65
CA PRO A 433 11.64 19.67 29.96
C PRO A 433 12.84 18.72 29.83
N THR A 434 12.89 17.64 30.62
CA THR A 434 13.99 16.68 30.58
C THR A 434 13.88 15.70 29.40
N VAL A 435 12.67 15.55 28.85
CA VAL A 435 12.42 14.77 27.63
C VAL A 435 12.70 15.64 26.41
N ILE A 436 13.62 15.17 25.57
CA ILE A 436 14.01 15.86 24.33
C ILE A 436 13.26 15.32 23.11
N SER A 437 12.85 14.04 23.12
CA SER A 437 12.19 13.41 21.99
C SER A 437 11.33 12.21 22.38
N VAL A 438 10.46 11.78 21.46
CA VAL A 438 9.77 10.49 21.48
C VAL A 438 10.21 9.71 20.25
N SER A 439 11.00 8.67 20.42
CA SER A 439 11.48 7.82 19.32
C SER A 439 10.60 6.59 19.16
N ALA A 440 10.29 6.21 17.92
CA ALA A 440 9.47 5.03 17.63
C ALA A 440 10.25 3.70 17.70
N LEU A 441 11.58 3.75 17.72
CA LEU A 441 12.44 2.58 17.70
C LEU A 441 12.88 2.23 19.12
N ASN A 442 12.60 1.01 19.57
CA ASN A 442 13.30 0.43 20.71
C ASN A 442 14.59 -0.21 20.21
N GLU A 443 15.76 0.31 20.59
CA GLU A 443 17.07 -0.21 20.16
C GLU A 443 17.34 -1.67 20.62
N ASN A 444 16.71 -2.10 21.72
CA ASN A 444 16.76 -3.47 22.24
C ASN A 444 15.47 -4.27 21.95
N GLY A 445 14.59 -3.77 21.08
CA GLY A 445 13.29 -4.36 20.76
C GLY A 445 13.37 -5.64 19.92
N PHE A 446 14.25 -6.58 20.26
CA PHE A 446 14.46 -7.83 19.55
C PHE A 446 13.34 -8.84 19.85
N LYS A 447 13.09 -9.72 18.87
CA LYS A 447 12.10 -10.78 18.99
C LYS A 447 12.43 -11.70 20.16
N GLY A 448 11.48 -11.86 21.08
CA GLY A 448 11.65 -12.66 22.30
C GLY A 448 12.16 -11.88 23.52
N LEU A 449 12.59 -10.62 23.35
CA LEU A 449 13.01 -9.73 24.46
C LEU A 449 12.02 -8.58 24.71
N SER A 450 11.26 -8.17 23.69
CA SER A 450 10.17 -7.19 23.81
C SER A 450 8.83 -7.76 23.33
N GLY A 451 7.73 -7.35 23.96
CA GLY A 451 6.42 -7.94 23.68
C GLY A 451 5.19 -7.24 24.28
N ASP A 452 5.33 -6.15 25.05
CA ASP A 452 4.19 -5.39 25.56
C ASP A 452 3.95 -4.13 24.71
N PRO A 453 3.03 -4.15 23.73
CA PRO A 453 2.83 -3.00 22.85
C PRO A 453 2.25 -1.79 23.59
N ALA A 454 1.75 -1.93 24.81
CA ALA A 454 1.23 -0.83 25.62
C ALA A 454 2.27 -0.20 26.56
N ALA A 455 3.49 -0.74 26.61
CA ALA A 455 4.57 -0.23 27.45
C ALA A 455 5.46 0.78 26.71
N ALA A 456 5.99 1.74 27.46
CA ALA A 456 6.98 2.71 27.01
C ALA A 456 7.96 3.03 28.14
N TYR A 457 9.15 3.50 27.77
CA TYR A 457 10.29 3.69 28.67
C TYR A 457 10.94 5.06 28.45
N ARG A 458 11.58 5.57 29.50
CA ARG A 458 12.54 6.67 29.40
C ARG A 458 13.93 6.11 29.21
N VAL A 459 14.70 6.63 28.24
CA VAL A 459 16.07 6.17 27.96
C VAL A 459 17.03 7.33 27.67
N GLN A 460 18.28 7.19 28.08
CA GLN A 460 19.41 8.09 27.84
C GLN A 460 20.07 7.82 26.47
N SER A 461 19.27 7.36 25.50
CA SER A 461 19.69 7.16 24.13
C SER A 461 18.69 7.81 23.18
N PHE A 462 19.12 8.01 21.94
CA PHE A 462 18.31 8.62 20.90
C PHE A 462 18.41 7.78 19.63
N SER A 463 17.26 7.52 19.00
CA SER A 463 17.18 6.91 17.68
C SER A 463 16.48 7.85 16.71
N GLY A 464 17.16 8.14 15.60
CA GLY A 464 16.67 9.04 14.56
C GLY A 464 15.86 8.38 13.44
N ALA A 465 15.45 7.10 13.58
CA ALA A 465 14.69 6.41 12.53
C ALA A 465 13.32 7.06 12.26
N ALA A 466 12.55 7.31 13.32
CA ALA A 466 11.35 8.12 13.28
C ALA A 466 11.06 8.63 14.70
N PHE A 467 10.90 9.94 14.87
CA PHE A 467 10.72 10.54 16.19
C PHE A 467 9.94 11.85 16.15
N LEU A 468 9.33 12.18 17.29
CA LEU A 468 8.68 13.45 17.57
C LEU A 468 9.59 14.28 18.47
N ALA A 469 9.83 15.54 18.12
CA ALA A 469 10.64 16.45 18.92
C ALA A 469 10.12 17.89 18.87
N ARG A 470 10.61 18.73 19.78
CA ARG A 470 10.33 20.17 19.77
C ARG A 470 11.03 20.82 18.57
N ARG A 471 10.50 21.96 18.13
CA ARG A 471 11.02 22.73 16.99
C ARG A 471 12.52 23.06 17.14
N ASP A 472 12.97 23.35 18.35
CA ASP A 472 14.34 23.75 18.69
C ASP A 472 15.27 22.56 19.03
N PHE A 473 14.85 21.34 18.69
CA PHE A 473 15.58 20.11 19.01
C PHE A 473 16.97 20.05 18.37
N PHE A 474 17.09 20.29 17.06
CA PHE A 474 18.38 20.20 16.37
C PHE A 474 19.26 21.43 16.62
N GLN A 475 20.50 21.19 17.03
CA GLN A 475 21.48 22.24 17.28
C GLN A 475 22.66 22.14 16.31
N LYS A 476 23.13 23.29 15.83
CA LYS A 476 24.30 23.41 14.93
C LYS A 476 25.57 22.78 15.50
N SER A 477 25.71 22.76 16.83
CA SER A 477 26.85 22.15 17.53
C SER A 477 26.98 20.65 17.28
N TRP A 478 25.88 19.95 16.98
CA TRP A 478 25.89 18.49 16.80
C TRP A 478 26.57 18.04 15.51
N CYS A 479 26.66 18.91 14.51
CA CYS A 479 27.24 18.58 13.20
C CYS A 479 28.73 18.95 13.08
N GLN A 480 29.41 19.32 14.18
CA GLN A 480 30.81 19.79 14.13
C GLN A 480 31.85 18.67 13.97
N ASN A 481 31.47 17.41 14.19
CA ASN A 481 32.36 16.24 14.07
C ASN A 481 31.69 15.13 13.21
N ASP A 482 32.11 15.00 11.95
CA ASP A 482 31.51 14.07 10.97
C ASP A 482 31.64 12.58 11.33
N SER A 483 32.57 12.22 12.19
CA SER A 483 32.78 10.84 12.63
C SER A 483 31.76 10.33 13.66
N GLN A 484 30.73 11.12 14.00
CA GLN A 484 29.90 10.91 15.20
C GLN A 484 28.41 10.63 14.93
N VAL A 485 27.94 10.66 13.68
CA VAL A 485 26.54 10.37 13.33
C VAL A 485 26.48 9.09 12.49
N ASP A 486 25.99 8.04 13.13
CA ASP A 486 25.75 6.72 12.53
C ASP A 486 24.76 6.82 11.34
N PRO A 487 24.87 5.96 10.30
CA PRO A 487 23.89 5.83 9.21
C PRO A 487 22.41 5.76 9.62
N LEU A 488 22.10 5.33 10.84
CA LEU A 488 20.74 5.29 11.41
C LEU A 488 20.36 6.56 12.20
N TYR A 489 21.17 7.61 12.11
CA TYR A 489 21.04 8.86 12.86
C TYR A 489 21.05 8.64 14.39
N ILE A 490 21.77 7.61 14.83
CA ILE A 490 21.90 7.21 16.23
C ILE A 490 23.18 7.86 16.78
N SER A 491 23.09 9.09 17.29
CA SER A 491 24.21 9.68 18.01
C SER A 491 24.21 9.22 19.47
N SER A 492 25.32 8.64 19.90
CA SER A 492 25.60 8.34 21.32
C SER A 492 25.89 9.57 22.18
N GLU A 493 26.04 10.76 21.56
CA GLU A 493 26.41 12.00 22.26
C GLU A 493 25.26 13.03 22.30
N ILE A 494 24.06 12.70 21.78
CA ILE A 494 22.87 13.52 22.07
C ILE A 494 22.54 13.36 23.55
N VAL A 495 22.90 14.38 24.33
CA VAL A 495 22.65 14.43 25.77
C VAL A 495 21.19 14.79 26.00
N GLY A 496 20.37 13.80 26.37
CA GLY A 496 19.00 14.01 26.83
C GLY A 496 18.20 12.72 26.96
N MET A 497 16.97 12.86 27.44
CA MET A 497 16.06 11.72 27.63
C MET A 497 15.10 11.58 26.45
N SER A 498 15.00 10.37 25.91
CA SER A 498 13.97 10.04 24.91
C SER A 498 12.93 9.10 25.53
N LEU A 499 11.69 9.22 25.05
CA LEU A 499 10.66 8.20 25.30
C LEU A 499 10.68 7.19 24.15
N ILE A 500 10.70 5.90 24.46
CA ILE A 500 10.65 4.81 23.47
C ILE A 500 9.53 3.83 23.82
N PRO A 501 8.93 3.13 22.85
CA PRO A 501 8.03 2.02 23.15
C PRO A 501 8.83 0.77 23.58
N ASP A 502 8.17 -0.22 24.19
CA ASP A 502 8.75 -1.57 24.30
C ASP A 502 8.77 -2.27 22.94
N VAL A 503 7.61 -2.33 22.27
CA VAL A 503 7.47 -2.86 20.90
C VAL A 503 7.60 -1.71 19.89
N SER A 504 8.55 -1.80 18.97
CA SER A 504 8.85 -0.70 18.04
C SER A 504 7.65 -0.32 17.17
N ARG A 505 7.53 0.98 16.84
CA ARG A 505 6.53 1.56 15.93
C ARG A 505 7.09 1.96 14.57
N VAL A 506 8.35 1.63 14.35
CA VAL A 506 9.06 1.81 13.09
C VAL A 506 10.00 0.62 12.90
N THR A 507 10.14 0.19 11.66
CA THR A 507 11.21 -0.71 11.20
C THR A 507 11.93 -0.07 10.02
N LEU A 508 13.06 -0.63 9.63
CA LEU A 508 13.88 -0.10 8.53
C LEU A 508 13.83 -1.07 7.35
N ALA A 509 13.63 -0.54 6.15
CA ALA A 509 13.39 -1.32 4.93
C ALA A 509 14.64 -1.97 4.30
N ALA A 510 15.84 -1.67 4.81
CA ALA A 510 17.08 -1.97 4.09
C ALA A 510 17.48 -3.46 4.07
N PRO A 511 17.91 -3.99 2.91
CA PRO A 511 18.71 -5.19 2.84
C PRO A 511 20.19 -4.86 3.11
N LEU A 512 20.90 -5.83 3.68
CA LEU A 512 22.35 -5.83 3.86
C LEU A 512 23.04 -5.60 2.51
N SER A 513 23.63 -4.42 2.27
CA SER A 513 24.56 -4.30 1.16
C SER A 513 25.78 -5.18 1.46
N HIS A 514 26.12 -6.07 0.52
CA HIS A 514 27.16 -7.09 0.67
C HIS A 514 28.59 -6.56 0.90
N SER A 515 28.79 -5.23 0.98
CA SER A 515 30.08 -4.59 1.22
C SER A 515 30.30 -4.13 2.65
N VAL A 516 29.33 -4.36 3.54
CA VAL A 516 29.41 -3.85 4.91
C VAL A 516 30.09 -4.87 5.81
N SER A 517 31.28 -4.53 6.31
CA SER A 517 32.00 -5.34 7.28
C SER A 517 31.13 -5.62 8.51
N ASN A 518 31.30 -6.77 9.17
CA ASN A 518 30.63 -7.15 10.43
C ASN A 518 30.83 -6.16 11.61
N LEU A 519 31.53 -5.05 11.40
CA LEU A 519 31.83 -3.97 12.35
C LEU A 519 30.96 -2.72 12.14
N ASP A 520 30.04 -2.72 11.16
CA ASP A 520 29.09 -1.63 10.98
C ASP A 520 27.86 -1.85 11.86
N VAL A 521 27.52 -0.85 12.65
CA VAL A 521 26.36 -0.87 13.55
C VAL A 521 25.06 -1.04 12.76
N SER A 522 24.99 -0.51 11.54
CA SER A 522 23.85 -0.67 10.63
C SER A 522 23.56 -2.14 10.33
N HIS A 523 24.61 -2.96 10.15
CA HIS A 523 24.48 -4.40 9.96
C HIS A 523 23.90 -5.06 11.22
N LEU A 524 24.31 -4.64 12.42
CA LEU A 524 23.80 -5.22 13.66
C LEU A 524 22.30 -4.94 13.85
N PHE A 525 21.87 -3.72 13.55
CA PHE A 525 20.47 -3.31 13.63
C PHE A 525 19.56 -3.99 12.60
N LEU A 526 20.07 -4.33 11.41
CA LEU A 526 19.31 -4.96 10.32
C LEU A 526 19.37 -6.50 10.32
N SER A 527 20.37 -7.11 10.97
CA SER A 527 20.60 -8.56 10.94
C SER A 527 19.77 -9.36 11.96
N HIS A 528 19.20 -8.71 12.97
CA HIS A 528 18.44 -9.38 14.02
C HIS A 528 16.94 -9.05 13.92
N ASP A 529 16.10 -10.06 14.02
CA ASP A 529 14.65 -9.91 14.02
C ASP A 529 14.18 -9.01 15.17
N ARG A 530 13.35 -8.02 14.84
CA ARG A 530 12.79 -7.05 15.80
C ARG A 530 11.29 -7.22 15.93
N THR A 531 10.77 -6.93 17.13
CA THR A 531 9.33 -6.90 17.37
C THR A 531 8.76 -5.56 16.92
N ILE A 532 7.84 -5.59 15.95
CA ILE A 532 7.03 -4.46 15.51
C ILE A 532 5.55 -4.78 15.73
N THR A 533 4.76 -3.76 16.06
CA THR A 533 3.30 -3.94 16.18
C THR A 533 2.61 -3.86 14.82
N TYR A 534 1.56 -4.65 14.67
CA TYR A 534 0.63 -4.59 13.53
C TYR A 534 -0.79 -4.17 13.97
N GLU A 535 -0.99 -3.92 15.27
CA GLU A 535 -2.27 -3.50 15.82
C GLU A 535 -2.43 -1.99 15.73
N GLN A 536 -3.68 -1.54 15.59
CA GLN A 536 -4.06 -0.12 15.55
C GLN A 536 -4.63 0.33 16.91
N ASN A 537 -4.48 1.62 17.22
CA ASN A 537 -5.12 2.29 18.37
C ASN A 537 -4.76 1.68 19.75
N ILE A 538 -3.50 1.26 19.94
CA ILE A 538 -3.04 0.67 21.19
C ILE A 538 -2.87 1.75 22.26
N LEU A 539 -3.63 1.64 23.35
CA LEU A 539 -3.55 2.56 24.47
C LEU A 539 -2.36 2.23 25.36
N LEU A 540 -1.53 3.24 25.64
CA LEU A 540 -0.39 3.12 26.53
C LEU A 540 -0.84 2.99 27.99
N LYS A 541 -0.11 2.17 28.75
CA LYS A 541 -0.29 2.04 30.20
C LYS A 541 0.30 3.27 30.89
N HIS A 542 -0.57 4.07 31.50
CA HIS A 542 -0.18 5.20 32.35
C HIS A 542 0.89 6.13 31.74
N PRO A 543 0.64 6.75 30.56
CA PRO A 543 1.61 7.62 29.91
C PRO A 543 2.05 8.80 30.79
N GLU A 544 1.22 9.24 31.74
CA GLU A 544 1.55 10.27 32.74
C GLU A 544 2.79 9.91 33.58
N ARG A 545 2.99 8.62 33.87
CA ARG A 545 4.12 8.11 34.67
C ARG A 545 5.45 8.13 33.97
N LEU A 546 5.46 8.52 32.70
CA LEU A 546 6.69 8.75 31.95
C LEU A 546 7.31 10.11 32.25
N SER A 547 6.72 10.95 33.12
CA SER A 547 7.42 12.11 33.68
C SER A 547 8.61 11.69 34.55
N GLN A 548 9.66 12.51 34.66
CA GLN A 548 10.88 12.11 35.37
C GLN A 548 10.64 11.62 36.81
N GLU A 549 9.89 12.38 37.60
CA GLU A 549 9.64 12.07 39.02
C GLU A 549 8.82 10.78 39.20
N GLU A 550 7.75 10.62 38.42
CA GLU A 550 6.91 9.42 38.48
C GLU A 550 7.64 8.19 37.95
N TYR A 551 8.45 8.34 36.90
CA TYR A 551 9.23 7.23 36.34
C TYR A 551 10.34 6.76 37.27
N ASP A 552 11.01 7.68 37.98
CA ASP A 552 11.99 7.34 39.02
C ASP A 552 11.34 6.48 40.11
N TRP A 553 10.15 6.87 40.56
CA TRP A 553 9.38 6.14 41.57
C TRP A 553 8.90 4.77 41.06
N ASP A 554 8.45 4.69 39.80
CA ASP A 554 8.05 3.43 39.16
C ASP A 554 9.24 2.45 39.05
N VAL A 555 10.42 2.93 38.66
CA VAL A 555 11.63 2.09 38.58
C VAL A 555 12.05 1.59 39.96
N GLU A 556 12.05 2.45 40.98
CA GLU A 556 12.35 2.05 42.36
C GLU A 556 11.37 0.99 42.87
N THR A 557 10.07 1.18 42.62
CA THR A 557 9.03 0.24 43.02
C THR A 557 9.19 -1.11 42.31
N LEU A 558 9.52 -1.10 41.01
CA LEU A 558 9.80 -2.32 40.25
C LEU A 558 11.00 -3.07 40.84
N LEU A 559 12.10 -2.38 41.13
CA LEU A 559 13.29 -2.97 41.73
C LEU A 559 12.99 -3.59 43.11
N LEU A 560 12.23 -2.91 43.96
CA LEU A 560 11.83 -3.42 45.28
C LEU A 560 10.94 -4.66 45.21
N SER A 561 10.11 -4.77 44.16
CA SER A 561 9.22 -5.92 43.93
C SER A 561 9.88 -7.09 43.17
N SER A 562 11.08 -6.86 42.62
CA SER A 562 11.74 -7.82 41.73
C SER A 562 12.40 -8.98 42.48
N THR A 563 12.58 -10.10 41.78
CA THR A 563 13.39 -11.22 42.27
C THR A 563 14.79 -11.17 41.66
N ALA A 564 15.81 -11.13 42.51
CA ALA A 564 17.20 -11.08 42.07
C ALA A 564 17.65 -12.42 41.48
N LEU A 565 18.25 -12.36 40.30
CA LEU A 565 18.84 -13.50 39.61
C LEU A 565 20.37 -13.32 39.60
N THR A 566 21.07 -14.33 40.11
CA THR A 566 22.53 -14.31 40.26
C THR A 566 23.16 -15.30 39.29
N PHE A 567 24.11 -14.82 38.48
CA PHE A 567 24.96 -15.68 37.67
C PHE A 567 26.31 -15.87 38.36
N ASP A 568 26.79 -17.12 38.41
CA ASP A 568 28.18 -17.36 38.79
C ASP A 568 29.12 -17.05 37.63
N ASN A 569 30.41 -16.85 37.96
CA ASN A 569 31.42 -16.54 36.95
C ASN A 569 31.57 -17.66 35.91
N ASP A 570 31.28 -18.90 36.27
CA ASP A 570 31.40 -20.04 35.35
C ASP A 570 30.26 -20.04 34.32
N SER A 571 29.03 -19.67 34.72
CA SER A 571 27.92 -19.45 33.79
C SER A 571 28.18 -18.27 32.85
N LEU A 572 28.74 -17.17 33.35
CA LEU A 572 29.11 -16.02 32.49
C LEU A 572 30.26 -16.35 31.53
N LYS A 573 31.25 -17.14 31.96
CA LYS A 573 32.30 -17.67 31.06
C LYS A 573 31.72 -18.63 30.03
N TYR A 574 30.71 -19.42 30.40
CA TYR A 574 30.05 -20.34 29.48
C TYR A 574 29.40 -19.60 28.30
N CYS A 575 28.77 -18.45 28.56
CA CYS A 575 28.25 -17.57 27.50
C CYS A 575 29.32 -17.20 26.45
N LEU A 576 30.57 -16.92 26.85
CA LEU A 576 31.65 -16.56 25.93
C LEU A 576 32.00 -17.68 24.94
N HIS A 577 31.72 -18.93 25.30
CA HIS A 577 32.04 -20.10 24.49
C HIS A 577 30.84 -20.68 23.74
N ASN A 578 29.61 -20.57 24.28
CA ASN A 578 28.41 -21.12 23.67
C ASN A 578 27.17 -20.26 23.99
N LYS A 579 27.04 -19.14 23.28
CA LYS A 579 26.01 -18.13 23.47
C LYS A 579 24.58 -18.66 23.27
N GLU A 580 24.32 -19.38 22.18
CA GLU A 580 22.97 -19.91 21.89
C GLU A 580 22.50 -20.88 22.97
N HIS A 581 23.38 -21.80 23.40
CA HIS A 581 23.05 -22.75 24.46
C HIS A 581 22.88 -22.06 25.82
N PHE A 582 23.64 -20.99 26.08
CA PHE A 582 23.47 -20.19 27.30
C PHE A 582 22.08 -19.54 27.35
N GLN A 583 21.65 -18.95 26.23
CA GLN A 583 20.33 -18.31 26.12
C GLN A 583 19.19 -19.31 26.28
N SER A 584 19.26 -20.47 25.62
CA SER A 584 18.25 -21.53 25.78
C SER A 584 18.21 -22.05 27.21
N LYS A 585 19.37 -22.24 27.83
CA LYS A 585 19.48 -22.75 29.20
C LYS A 585 18.92 -21.77 30.22
N ILE A 586 19.14 -20.45 30.07
CA ILE A 586 18.50 -19.46 30.95
C ILE A 586 16.98 -19.57 30.89
N LEU A 587 16.41 -19.71 29.69
CA LEU A 587 14.97 -19.88 29.48
C LEU A 587 14.42 -21.18 30.09
N GLU A 588 15.19 -22.27 30.01
CA GLU A 588 14.84 -23.57 30.61
C GLU A 588 14.99 -23.59 32.14
N ASP A 589 15.98 -22.88 32.70
CA ASP A 589 16.28 -22.83 34.14
C ASP A 589 15.43 -21.77 34.88
N LEU A 590 14.84 -20.80 34.17
CA LEU A 590 13.97 -19.74 34.71
C LEU A 590 12.86 -20.29 35.65
N PRO A 591 12.13 -21.36 35.31
CA PRO A 591 11.14 -21.99 36.19
C PRO A 591 11.73 -22.59 37.49
N LEU A 592 12.99 -23.05 37.46
CA LEU A 592 13.69 -23.65 38.60
C LEU A 592 14.28 -22.59 39.53
N LEU A 593 14.72 -21.46 38.97
CA LEU A 593 15.26 -20.31 39.71
C LEU A 593 14.16 -19.53 40.46
N VAL A 594 12.93 -19.58 39.96
CA VAL A 594 11.77 -18.89 40.53
C VAL A 594 10.93 -19.88 41.34
N ASN A 595 11.38 -20.21 42.55
CA ASN A 595 10.71 -21.13 43.48
C ASN A 595 9.17 -20.95 43.54
N ASN A 596 8.44 -22.03 43.26
CA ASN A 596 7.01 -22.28 43.55
C ASN A 596 6.06 -21.07 43.48
N SER A 597 5.58 -20.72 42.29
CA SER A 597 4.21 -20.19 42.13
C SER A 597 3.71 -20.36 40.69
N SER A 598 2.44 -20.72 40.55
CA SER A 598 1.73 -21.08 39.31
C SER A 598 1.52 -19.94 38.29
N ASN A 599 2.37 -18.91 38.27
CA ASN A 599 2.33 -17.82 37.28
C ASN A 599 3.72 -17.15 37.13
N ILE A 600 4.68 -17.88 36.55
CA ILE A 600 6.03 -17.39 36.21
C ILE A 600 5.96 -16.21 35.22
N LEU A 601 4.95 -16.20 34.33
CA LEU A 601 4.76 -15.23 33.24
C LEU A 601 4.56 -13.75 33.66
N SER A 602 4.48 -13.45 34.96
CA SER A 602 4.19 -12.08 35.47
C SER A 602 5.18 -11.57 36.51
N LYS A 603 6.28 -12.30 36.78
CA LYS A 603 7.29 -11.89 37.77
C LYS A 603 8.38 -11.03 37.13
N VAL A 604 8.69 -9.93 37.80
CA VAL A 604 9.80 -9.04 37.44
C VAL A 604 11.10 -9.62 38.01
N LEU A 605 12.12 -9.76 37.15
CA LEU A 605 13.45 -10.25 37.52
C LEU A 605 14.48 -9.13 37.39
N VAL A 606 15.51 -9.18 38.22
CA VAL A 606 16.61 -8.21 38.18
C VAL A 606 17.96 -8.91 38.24
N ILE A 607 18.91 -8.42 37.45
CA ILE A 607 20.31 -8.86 37.48
C ILE A 607 21.14 -7.66 37.92
N PHE A 608 21.79 -7.79 39.08
CA PHE A 608 22.74 -6.79 39.56
C PHE A 608 24.13 -7.08 38.98
N PHE A 609 24.81 -6.04 38.51
CA PHE A 609 26.16 -6.13 37.98
C PHE A 609 27.07 -5.12 38.69
N HIS A 610 28.38 -5.41 38.68
CA HIS A 610 29.36 -4.51 39.25
C HIS A 610 29.70 -3.40 38.25
N GLN A 611 29.68 -2.16 38.74
CA GLN A 611 30.07 -0.95 38.04
C GLN A 611 30.83 -0.06 39.03
N GLU A 612 32.12 0.19 38.79
CA GLU A 612 32.93 1.01 39.69
C GLU A 612 32.57 2.50 39.61
N ASN A 613 32.21 2.98 38.41
CA ASN A 613 31.80 4.35 38.12
C ASN A 613 30.91 4.37 36.87
N GLU A 614 30.24 5.49 36.60
CA GLU A 614 29.28 5.62 35.48
C GLU A 614 29.88 5.28 34.10
N LYS A 615 31.19 5.40 33.92
CA LYS A 615 31.88 5.06 32.65
C LYS A 615 32.25 3.58 32.55
N ASP A 616 32.28 2.86 33.66
CA ASP A 616 32.56 1.42 33.68
C ASP A 616 31.30 0.63 33.28
N ILE A 617 31.11 0.48 31.96
CA ILE A 617 30.02 -0.31 31.38
C ILE A 617 30.48 -1.68 30.88
N SER A 618 31.71 -2.08 31.22
CA SER A 618 32.35 -3.28 30.68
C SER A 618 31.57 -4.55 31.01
N THR A 619 31.21 -4.75 32.28
CA THR A 619 30.39 -5.87 32.75
C THR A 619 29.04 -5.91 32.05
N LEU A 620 28.39 -4.74 31.93
CA LEU A 620 27.08 -4.61 31.30
C LEU A 620 27.14 -4.95 29.80
N GLN A 621 28.16 -4.49 29.07
CA GLN A 621 28.34 -4.83 27.66
C GLN A 621 28.46 -6.34 27.42
N HIS A 622 29.14 -7.06 28.32
CA HIS A 622 29.24 -8.52 28.26
C HIS A 622 27.89 -9.19 28.55
N LEU A 623 27.17 -8.72 29.57
CA LEU A 623 25.83 -9.23 29.89
C LEU A 623 24.85 -9.02 28.74
N CYS A 624 24.84 -7.84 28.11
CA CYS A 624 24.00 -7.57 26.93
C CYS A 624 24.31 -8.55 25.80
N ASN A 625 25.59 -8.79 25.52
CA ASN A 625 25.98 -9.77 24.50
C ASN A 625 25.46 -11.18 24.85
N CYS A 626 25.55 -11.59 26.11
CA CYS A 626 25.08 -12.90 26.55
C CYS A 626 23.57 -13.09 26.42
N ILE A 627 22.80 -12.08 26.85
CA ILE A 627 21.34 -12.13 26.88
C ILE A 627 20.74 -11.93 25.48
N GLY A 628 21.53 -11.43 24.52
CA GLY A 628 21.06 -11.15 23.16
C GLY A 628 20.50 -9.74 22.99
N LEU A 629 20.85 -8.83 23.90
CA LEU A 629 20.61 -7.40 23.77
C LEU A 629 21.66 -6.75 22.86
N PHE A 630 21.45 -5.48 22.51
CA PHE A 630 22.37 -4.74 21.66
C PHE A 630 23.77 -4.69 22.28
N HIS A 631 24.76 -5.08 21.50
CA HIS A 631 26.16 -5.09 21.89
C HIS A 631 27.05 -4.68 20.71
N HIS A 632 27.95 -3.72 20.95
CA HIS A 632 29.00 -3.39 20.01
C HIS A 632 30.26 -2.89 20.75
N PRO A 633 31.49 -3.29 20.34
CA PRO A 633 32.72 -2.91 21.05
C PRO A 633 32.97 -1.40 21.12
N ASN A 634 32.65 -0.67 20.04
CA ASN A 634 32.94 0.76 19.90
C ASN A 634 31.76 1.69 20.23
N TYR A 635 30.58 1.15 20.58
CA TYR A 635 29.38 1.97 20.83
C TYR A 635 28.83 1.69 22.24
N PRO A 636 28.18 2.68 22.87
CA PRO A 636 27.65 2.50 24.21
C PRO A 636 26.46 1.54 24.22
N VAL A 637 26.17 1.01 25.41
CA VAL A 637 24.95 0.25 25.67
C VAL A 637 23.74 1.16 25.45
N ARG A 638 22.71 0.62 24.79
CA ARG A 638 21.51 1.34 24.40
C ARG A 638 20.36 1.06 25.36
N GLY A 639 19.41 1.99 25.47
CA GLY A 639 18.20 1.83 26.28
C GLY A 639 18.39 2.05 27.79
N LEU A 640 19.50 2.65 28.22
CA LEU A 640 19.79 2.86 29.64
C LEU A 640 18.97 3.99 30.26
N TYR A 641 18.58 3.83 31.52
CA TYR A 641 18.04 4.88 32.36
C TYR A 641 18.73 4.85 33.73
N LYS A 642 19.63 5.81 34.01
CA LYS A 642 20.36 5.89 35.29
C LYS A 642 21.04 4.56 35.68
N GLY A 643 21.66 3.89 34.71
CA GLY A 643 22.33 2.61 34.91
C GLY A 643 21.42 1.38 34.90
N VAL A 644 20.10 1.55 34.75
CA VAL A 644 19.13 0.46 34.61
C VAL A 644 18.81 0.22 33.14
N LEU A 645 18.89 -1.03 32.70
CA LEU A 645 18.41 -1.48 31.40
C LEU A 645 17.17 -2.34 31.63
N ARG A 646 16.08 -2.04 30.93
CA ARG A 646 14.80 -2.74 31.05
C ARG A 646 14.51 -3.55 29.80
#